data_AF-A0A1Y4DQ82-F1
#
_entry.id   AF-A0A1Y4DQ82-F1
#
_cell.length_a   1.000
_cell.length_b   1.000
_cell.length_c   1.000
_cell.angle_alpha   90.00
_cell.angle_beta   90.00
_cell.angle_gamma   90.00
#
_symmetry.space_group_name_H-M   'P 1'
#
loop_
_entity.id
_entity.type
_entity.pdbx_description
1 polymer ?
#
loop_
_entity_poly.entity_id
_entity_poly.type
_entity_poly.pdbx_seq_one_letter_code
_entity_poly.pdbx_strand_id
1 'polypeptide(L)'
;MRKLVCVGMLCALLSACTSPFEKQVKADFEEKKALFSQGDFFGVFDDEGLTSDERDALMFLYAYMPVGDVTDYSGEFYLENVRSSFATREETAWGQSIPDEVFRHFVLPVRVNNEALDRSRMVFHDELMPRLEGLSMYDAVLEVNHWCHEKANYQPSDARTSSPLATVRTAYGRCGEESTFLVAALRSVGIPARQVYTPRWAHTDDNHAWVEAWVDGKWYFLGACEPEPVLNLGWFNEPASRGMLMHTKVFGYYEGPEEVMRTTANYTEINVIGNYAQNAPVTVLVTDIDGKPVGDACVRFGIYNYAEFYPVSSQKTGADGRASLSAGLGDMVVLAVKGRAFGIQKVSFGKDKEVKLRLEHQVGDTLSFSLDIVPPAGDPTLPEVTPEQRAENDIRFNREDSIRHAYIASFPSADAIRAFASETGYEAEAVAPYIVASRGNASEIEAFLKEAAGREMRSRALDLLGTLAEKDLRDAEASVLDDHLYHTDSLADVATVLAPRIGYEMLTPYRSFFQREIPETDAARFREKPLELVEWCKDSLTLRDDLCTVGTVISPEGVWKSRMADRTSRNTFFVAVARSLGIPAWIDRVTGYVLYKENDKDVAVDFESGRSEQVAEGTLKLDYTPIPRLGDPSYARHFSLSRFDGEGFALQVYPDFEPWSKLFKEPVPVPAGYYMLVSGTRLAKGGVLAQVSFFGVEQDKETDAGLVMRESEEAVSVIGSFNSESKFQTPEGGETSVLLTTGRGYFIVGILGVGDEPTNHALKDIAAKASELEKWGRKIVLLFPSRAAYEKYQSAPIEGLPSTVVFGIDADGSIEAAIRQEMKLQAGTRLPVFIVADTFNRVVFESHGYTIGMGDQLLHTVHGL
;
A
#
# COMPACT_ATOMS: atom_id res chain seq x y z
N MET A 1 46.49 0.40 -48.62
CA MET A 1 45.08 0.79 -48.92
C MET A 1 44.05 -0.31 -48.66
N ARG A 2 44.29 -1.61 -48.90
CA ARG A 2 43.31 -2.68 -48.58
C ARG A 2 43.07 -2.96 -47.07
N LYS A 3 44.04 -2.65 -46.18
CA LYS A 3 43.86 -2.82 -44.71
C LYS A 3 43.09 -1.68 -44.03
N LEU A 4 43.09 -0.46 -44.57
CA LEU A 4 42.30 0.65 -44.02
C LEU A 4 40.81 0.56 -44.38
N VAL A 5 40.46 -0.04 -45.52
CA VAL A 5 39.06 -0.25 -45.92
C VAL A 5 38.39 -1.34 -45.08
N CYS A 6 39.14 -2.38 -44.66
CA CYS A 6 38.61 -3.42 -43.76
C CYS A 6 38.35 -2.92 -42.34
N VAL A 7 39.18 -2.01 -41.80
CA VAL A 7 38.96 -1.43 -40.45
C VAL A 7 37.82 -0.40 -40.46
N GLY A 8 37.68 0.37 -41.55
CA GLY A 8 36.54 1.29 -41.74
C GLY A 8 35.21 0.55 -41.93
N MET A 9 35.19 -0.60 -42.61
CA MET A 9 34.00 -1.46 -42.70
C MET A 9 33.68 -2.18 -41.39
N LEU A 10 34.67 -2.56 -40.57
CA LEU A 10 34.41 -3.21 -39.28
C LEU A 10 33.79 -2.26 -38.25
N CYS A 11 34.25 -1.00 -38.18
CA CYS A 11 33.62 0.02 -37.32
C CYS A 11 32.24 0.47 -37.82
N ALA A 12 32.00 0.45 -39.15
CA ALA A 12 30.69 0.71 -39.74
C ALA A 12 29.71 -0.48 -39.61
N LEU A 13 30.21 -1.72 -39.48
CA LEU A 13 29.40 -2.91 -39.22
C LEU A 13 29.08 -3.09 -37.73
N LEU A 14 29.97 -2.69 -36.82
CA LEU A 14 29.70 -2.69 -35.37
C LEU A 14 28.68 -1.61 -34.96
N SER A 15 28.64 -0.47 -35.66
CA SER A 15 27.58 0.55 -35.47
C SER A 15 26.24 0.18 -36.14
N ALA A 16 26.21 -0.88 -36.95
CA ALA A 16 25.00 -1.40 -37.60
C ALA A 16 24.31 -2.54 -36.82
N CYS A 17 24.88 -2.99 -35.69
CA CYS A 17 24.37 -4.11 -34.90
C CYS A 17 23.63 -3.73 -33.59
N THR A 18 23.57 -2.45 -33.22
CA THR A 18 22.80 -2.03 -32.02
C THR A 18 21.31 -2.05 -32.30
N SER A 19 20.56 -2.74 -31.44
CA SER A 19 19.10 -2.85 -31.57
C SER A 19 18.44 -1.45 -31.48
N PRO A 20 17.27 -1.22 -32.12
CA PRO A 20 16.53 0.02 -31.94
C PRO A 20 16.27 0.36 -30.46
N PHE A 21 16.04 -0.67 -29.65
CA PHE A 21 15.88 -0.55 -28.20
C PHE A 21 17.14 -0.02 -27.51
N GLU A 22 18.32 -0.61 -27.76
CA GLU A 22 19.59 -0.12 -27.17
C GLU A 22 19.87 1.34 -27.53
N LYS A 23 19.50 1.75 -28.76
CA LYS A 23 19.60 3.15 -29.18
C LYS A 23 18.64 4.04 -28.39
N GLN A 24 17.43 3.57 -28.10
CA GLN A 24 16.46 4.29 -27.26
C GLN A 24 16.99 4.44 -25.83
N VAL A 25 17.43 3.36 -25.19
CA VAL A 25 17.99 3.40 -23.83
C VAL A 25 19.16 4.37 -23.75
N LYS A 26 20.06 4.33 -24.74
CA LYS A 26 21.18 5.27 -24.80
C LYS A 26 20.73 6.72 -24.95
N ALA A 27 19.72 6.98 -25.78
CA ALA A 27 19.17 8.33 -25.93
C ALA A 27 18.53 8.82 -24.62
N ASP A 28 17.70 7.99 -23.98
CA ASP A 28 17.04 8.29 -22.71
C ASP A 28 18.06 8.54 -21.59
N PHE A 29 19.14 7.74 -21.55
CA PHE A 29 20.26 7.92 -20.62
C PHE A 29 20.95 9.27 -20.82
N GLU A 30 21.34 9.61 -22.06
CA GLU A 30 22.03 10.88 -22.33
C GLU A 30 21.13 12.09 -22.07
N GLU A 31 19.83 11.98 -22.39
CA GLU A 31 18.84 13.00 -22.06
C GLU A 31 18.72 13.18 -20.54
N LYS A 32 18.55 12.10 -19.78
CA LYS A 32 18.49 12.15 -18.32
C LYS A 32 19.77 12.72 -17.72
N LYS A 33 20.94 12.25 -18.16
CA LYS A 33 22.24 12.75 -17.70
C LYS A 33 22.41 14.25 -17.92
N ALA A 34 21.98 14.77 -19.07
CA ALA A 34 22.08 16.19 -19.40
C ALA A 34 21.25 17.10 -18.47
N LEU A 35 20.23 16.55 -17.79
CA LEU A 35 19.39 17.30 -16.85
C LEU A 35 20.07 17.52 -15.48
N PHE A 36 20.99 16.64 -15.09
CA PHE A 36 21.77 16.76 -13.86
C PHE A 36 22.95 17.71 -14.07
N SER A 37 22.69 19.01 -13.97
CA SER A 37 23.69 20.08 -14.15
C SER A 37 24.51 20.39 -12.88
N GLN A 38 24.10 19.84 -11.73
CA GLN A 38 24.73 20.02 -10.42
C GLN A 38 24.97 18.64 -9.80
N GLY A 39 26.06 18.52 -9.02
CA GLY A 39 26.46 17.25 -8.41
C GLY A 39 27.18 16.30 -9.36
N ASP A 40 27.87 15.32 -8.79
CA ASP A 40 28.52 14.23 -9.53
C ASP A 40 27.80 12.90 -9.21
N PHE A 41 26.75 12.61 -9.97
CA PHE A 41 25.91 11.42 -9.78
C PHE A 41 26.20 10.30 -10.79
N PHE A 42 27.06 10.55 -11.78
CA PHE A 42 27.33 9.66 -12.91
C PHE A 42 28.79 9.19 -12.98
N GLY A 43 29.62 9.50 -11.98
CA GLY A 43 31.05 9.14 -11.97
C GLY A 43 31.35 7.64 -12.09
N VAL A 44 30.40 6.73 -11.79
CA VAL A 44 30.57 5.27 -12.00
C VAL A 44 30.86 4.91 -13.46
N PHE A 45 30.40 5.72 -14.42
CA PHE A 45 30.63 5.47 -15.84
C PHE A 45 32.06 5.79 -16.29
N ASP A 46 32.85 6.46 -15.45
CA ASP A 46 34.24 6.82 -15.70
C ASP A 46 35.22 5.72 -15.22
N ASP A 47 34.73 4.64 -14.59
CA ASP A 47 35.55 3.49 -14.21
C ASP A 47 36.09 2.76 -15.46
N GLU A 48 37.43 2.69 -15.59
CA GLU A 48 38.12 1.99 -16.67
C GLU A 48 37.93 0.46 -16.62
N GLY A 49 37.52 -0.09 -15.47
CA GLY A 49 37.22 -1.50 -15.26
C GLY A 49 35.83 -1.96 -15.74
N LEU A 50 34.99 -1.05 -16.21
CA LEU A 50 33.62 -1.33 -16.62
C LEU A 50 33.57 -2.08 -17.98
N THR A 51 33.03 -3.29 -17.98
CA THR A 51 32.76 -4.06 -19.21
C THR A 51 31.63 -3.42 -20.05
N SER A 52 31.49 -3.84 -21.31
CA SER A 52 30.40 -3.34 -22.17
C SER A 52 29.02 -3.69 -21.61
N ASP A 53 28.84 -4.91 -21.12
CA ASP A 53 27.56 -5.39 -20.60
C ASP A 53 27.20 -4.68 -19.28
N GLU A 54 28.18 -4.45 -18.39
CA GLU A 54 27.96 -3.65 -17.18
C GLU A 54 27.59 -2.21 -17.53
N ARG A 55 28.24 -1.62 -18.55
CA ARG A 55 27.93 -0.27 -19.03
C ARG A 55 26.51 -0.18 -19.55
N ASP A 56 26.09 -1.13 -20.38
CA ASP A 56 24.75 -1.14 -20.98
C ASP A 56 23.67 -1.37 -19.91
N ALA A 57 23.93 -2.25 -18.94
CA ALA A 57 23.04 -2.47 -17.80
C ALA A 57 22.92 -1.22 -16.90
N LEU A 58 24.04 -0.57 -16.57
CA LEU A 58 24.02 0.69 -15.83
C LEU A 58 23.31 1.80 -16.61
N MET A 59 23.53 1.91 -17.91
CA MET A 59 22.81 2.89 -18.74
C MET A 59 21.30 2.64 -18.72
N PHE A 60 20.86 1.39 -18.81
CA PHE A 60 19.44 1.04 -18.67
C PHE A 60 18.88 1.45 -17.30
N LEU A 61 19.58 1.11 -16.23
CA LEU A 61 19.20 1.49 -14.87
C LEU A 61 19.10 3.01 -14.72
N TYR A 62 20.14 3.76 -15.05
CA TYR A 62 20.19 5.21 -14.93
C TYR A 62 19.18 5.92 -15.86
N ALA A 63 18.91 5.39 -17.05
CA ALA A 63 17.91 5.96 -17.96
C ALA A 63 16.52 6.02 -17.31
N TYR A 64 16.17 5.05 -16.45
CA TYR A 64 14.80 4.87 -15.96
C TYR A 64 14.64 4.99 -14.43
N MET A 65 15.72 5.09 -13.66
CA MET A 65 15.66 5.40 -12.22
C MET A 65 14.95 6.73 -11.93
N PRO A 66 14.14 6.82 -10.86
CA PRO A 66 13.65 8.11 -10.37
C PRO A 66 14.81 8.99 -9.88
N VAL A 67 14.59 10.30 -9.78
CA VAL A 67 15.63 11.24 -9.33
C VAL A 67 16.20 10.86 -7.96
N GLY A 68 15.37 10.38 -7.04
CA GLY A 68 15.80 9.92 -5.72
C GLY A 68 16.80 8.77 -5.81
N ASP A 69 16.56 7.80 -6.69
CA ASP A 69 17.48 6.67 -6.88
C ASP A 69 18.85 7.13 -7.41
N VAL A 70 18.89 8.13 -8.28
CA VAL A 70 20.15 8.70 -8.81
C VAL A 70 20.91 9.51 -7.75
N THR A 71 20.20 10.15 -6.82
CA THR A 71 20.79 11.14 -5.90
C THR A 71 21.05 10.61 -4.49
N ASP A 72 20.30 9.61 -4.05
CA ASP A 72 20.34 9.07 -2.68
C ASP A 72 21.21 7.79 -2.57
N TYR A 73 21.59 7.18 -3.69
CA TYR A 73 22.44 5.97 -3.72
C TYR A 73 23.66 6.17 -4.61
N SER A 74 24.77 5.49 -4.28
CA SER A 74 26.00 5.59 -5.05
C SER A 74 25.95 4.78 -6.35
N GLY A 75 26.71 5.19 -7.36
CA GLY A 75 26.86 4.39 -8.58
C GLY A 75 27.49 3.01 -8.33
N GLU A 76 28.37 2.89 -7.34
CA GLU A 76 28.95 1.60 -6.92
C GLU A 76 27.88 0.64 -6.39
N PHE A 77 26.87 1.13 -5.67
CA PHE A 77 25.75 0.31 -5.23
C PHE A 77 25.01 -0.33 -6.41
N TYR A 78 24.82 0.41 -7.51
CA TYR A 78 24.19 -0.12 -8.72
C TYR A 78 25.11 -1.07 -9.48
N LEU A 79 26.41 -0.77 -9.58
CA LEU A 79 27.38 -1.64 -10.22
C LEU A 79 27.49 -2.99 -9.50
N GLU A 80 27.48 -2.99 -8.17
CA GLU A 80 27.44 -4.22 -7.37
C GLU A 80 26.20 -5.06 -7.68
N ASN A 81 25.02 -4.44 -7.77
CA ASN A 81 23.78 -5.13 -8.12
C ASN A 81 23.81 -5.70 -9.56
N VAL A 82 24.38 -4.96 -10.52
CA VAL A 82 24.57 -5.43 -11.91
C VAL A 82 25.46 -6.66 -11.94
N ARG A 83 26.62 -6.60 -11.28
CA ARG A 83 27.60 -7.70 -11.21
C ARG A 83 26.99 -8.94 -10.56
N SER A 84 26.29 -8.77 -9.44
CA SER A 84 25.58 -9.87 -8.78
C SER A 84 24.54 -10.50 -9.71
N SER A 85 23.73 -9.69 -10.40
CA SER A 85 22.70 -10.19 -11.33
C SER A 85 23.29 -11.02 -12.48
N PHE A 86 24.42 -10.59 -13.05
CA PHE A 86 25.09 -11.34 -14.10
C PHE A 86 25.76 -12.62 -13.59
N ALA A 87 26.43 -12.56 -12.44
CA ALA A 87 27.02 -13.75 -11.82
C ALA A 87 25.96 -14.83 -11.56
N THR A 88 24.81 -14.46 -10.98
CA THR A 88 23.71 -15.39 -10.74
C THR A 88 23.10 -15.93 -12.04
N ARG A 89 23.06 -15.13 -13.11
CA ARG A 89 22.61 -15.60 -14.43
C ARG A 89 23.54 -16.69 -15.01
N GLU A 90 24.83 -16.64 -14.71
CA GLU A 90 25.80 -17.66 -15.11
C GLU A 90 25.75 -18.90 -14.20
N GLU A 91 25.55 -18.69 -12.90
CA GLU A 91 25.55 -19.74 -11.87
C GLU A 91 24.32 -20.65 -11.93
N THR A 92 23.15 -20.09 -12.23
CA THR A 92 21.87 -20.81 -12.18
C THR A 92 21.56 -21.60 -13.45
N ALA A 93 20.93 -22.77 -13.31
CA ALA A 93 20.56 -23.62 -14.45
C ALA A 93 19.52 -22.96 -15.38
N TRP A 94 18.66 -22.10 -14.85
CA TRP A 94 17.66 -21.36 -15.62
C TRP A 94 18.19 -20.06 -16.22
N GLY A 95 19.28 -19.48 -15.70
CA GLY A 95 19.77 -18.15 -16.10
C GLY A 95 20.03 -18.00 -17.61
N GLN A 96 20.48 -19.07 -18.26
CA GLN A 96 20.75 -19.12 -19.71
C GLN A 96 19.48 -19.28 -20.57
N SER A 97 18.37 -19.74 -19.98
CA SER A 97 17.09 -19.93 -20.68
C SER A 97 16.23 -18.66 -20.72
N ILE A 98 16.54 -17.69 -19.85
CA ILE A 98 15.79 -16.44 -19.72
C ILE A 98 16.15 -15.50 -20.89
N PRO A 99 15.17 -15.04 -21.69
CA PRO A 99 15.42 -14.06 -22.74
C PRO A 99 15.98 -12.75 -22.19
N ASP A 100 16.85 -12.08 -22.95
CA ASP A 100 17.51 -10.83 -22.50
C ASP A 100 16.52 -9.73 -22.11
N GLU A 101 15.42 -9.60 -22.84
CA GLU A 101 14.35 -8.64 -22.52
C GLU A 101 13.70 -8.95 -21.16
N VAL A 102 13.40 -10.22 -20.90
CA VAL A 102 12.81 -10.66 -19.64
C VAL A 102 13.79 -10.43 -18.48
N PHE A 103 15.06 -10.79 -18.66
CA PHE A 103 16.11 -10.56 -17.68
C PHE A 103 16.26 -9.06 -17.35
N ARG A 104 16.31 -8.22 -18.38
CA ARG A 104 16.49 -6.76 -18.27
C ARG A 104 15.37 -6.08 -17.49
N HIS A 105 14.12 -6.48 -17.68
CA HIS A 105 12.97 -5.82 -17.05
C HIS A 105 12.52 -6.47 -15.73
N PHE A 106 12.83 -7.75 -15.50
CA PHE A 106 12.25 -8.50 -14.39
C PHE A 106 13.28 -9.17 -13.47
N VAL A 107 14.59 -9.07 -13.77
CA VAL A 107 15.69 -9.50 -12.87
C VAL A 107 16.61 -8.35 -12.51
N LEU A 108 17.08 -7.60 -13.52
CA LEU A 108 18.06 -6.53 -13.37
C LEU A 108 17.60 -5.36 -12.48
N PRO A 109 16.34 -4.88 -12.54
CA PRO A 109 15.92 -3.74 -11.72
C PRO A 109 16.05 -4.05 -10.24
N VAL A 110 16.71 -3.15 -9.51
CA VAL A 110 16.87 -3.24 -8.04
C VAL A 110 15.54 -2.93 -7.36
N ARG A 111 14.86 -1.89 -7.83
CA ARG A 111 13.58 -1.43 -7.29
C ARG A 111 12.43 -2.37 -7.68
N VAL A 112 11.49 -2.54 -6.77
CA VAL A 112 10.22 -3.26 -6.97
C VAL A 112 9.03 -2.30 -6.87
N ASN A 113 9.00 -1.46 -5.84
CA ASN A 113 7.92 -0.51 -5.55
C ASN A 113 8.52 0.82 -5.04
N ASN A 114 7.97 1.41 -3.99
CA ASN A 114 8.41 2.66 -3.38
C ASN A 114 9.27 2.47 -2.12
N GLU A 115 9.89 1.30 -1.93
CA GLU A 115 10.78 1.00 -0.81
C GLU A 115 12.10 1.80 -0.82
N ALA A 116 12.76 1.90 0.34
CA ALA A 116 14.19 2.24 0.36
C ALA A 116 14.99 1.07 -0.23
N LEU A 117 16.03 1.35 -1.01
CA LEU A 117 16.89 0.31 -1.57
C LEU A 117 17.94 -0.11 -0.56
N ASP A 118 18.28 -1.39 -0.54
CA ASP A 118 19.27 -1.95 0.36
C ASP A 118 20.09 -3.05 -0.34
N ARG A 119 21.00 -3.68 0.40
CA ARG A 119 21.89 -4.74 -0.09
C ARG A 119 21.23 -6.12 -0.13
N SER A 120 19.90 -6.20 -0.15
CA SER A 120 19.13 -7.46 -0.10
C SER A 120 19.54 -8.46 -1.16
N ARG A 121 19.79 -8.03 -2.41
CA ARG A 121 20.18 -8.94 -3.50
C ARG A 121 21.34 -9.85 -3.11
N MET A 122 22.41 -9.30 -2.57
CA MET A 122 23.61 -10.06 -2.20
C MET A 122 23.34 -10.97 -1.00
N VAL A 123 22.66 -10.45 0.03
CA VAL A 123 22.36 -11.21 1.26
C VAL A 123 21.45 -12.40 0.94
N PHE A 124 20.41 -12.19 0.14
CA PHE A 124 19.43 -13.21 -0.19
C PHE A 124 20.01 -14.27 -1.12
N HIS A 125 20.84 -13.86 -2.09
CA HIS A 125 21.59 -14.79 -2.94
C HIS A 125 22.36 -15.81 -2.09
N ASP A 126 23.17 -15.33 -1.14
CA ASP A 126 24.02 -16.18 -0.32
C ASP A 126 23.23 -17.15 0.58
N GLU A 127 22.06 -16.71 1.08
CA GLU A 127 21.17 -17.56 1.89
C GLU A 127 20.36 -18.57 1.06
N LEU A 128 19.95 -18.21 -0.16
CA LEU A 128 19.04 -18.99 -0.98
C LEU A 128 19.76 -20.00 -1.88
N MET A 129 20.88 -19.65 -2.52
CA MET A 129 21.54 -20.51 -3.51
C MET A 129 21.80 -21.95 -3.02
N PRO A 130 22.24 -22.19 -1.76
CA PRO A 130 22.41 -23.54 -1.23
C PRO A 130 21.12 -24.37 -1.16
N ARG A 131 19.95 -23.73 -1.03
CA ARG A 131 18.64 -24.39 -0.97
C ARG A 131 18.12 -24.80 -2.34
N LEU A 132 18.60 -24.14 -3.39
CA LEU A 132 18.09 -24.30 -4.75
C LEU A 132 18.85 -25.34 -5.58
N GLU A 133 19.88 -25.97 -5.01
CA GLU A 133 20.70 -26.95 -5.70
C GLU A 133 19.85 -28.12 -6.23
N GLY A 134 19.87 -28.32 -7.55
CA GLY A 134 19.16 -29.40 -8.23
C GLY A 134 17.65 -29.19 -8.40
N LEU A 135 17.09 -28.05 -7.96
CA LEU A 135 15.68 -27.73 -8.18
C LEU A 135 15.42 -27.26 -9.62
N SER A 136 14.21 -27.53 -10.11
CA SER A 136 13.71 -26.87 -11.31
C SER A 136 13.43 -25.40 -11.03
N MET A 137 13.31 -24.56 -12.07
CA MET A 137 12.92 -23.16 -11.89
C MET A 137 11.56 -23.05 -11.18
N TYR A 138 10.60 -23.92 -11.50
CA TYR A 138 9.30 -23.99 -10.83
C TYR A 138 9.41 -24.26 -9.34
N ASP A 139 10.16 -25.31 -8.97
CA ASP A 139 10.34 -25.71 -7.57
C ASP A 139 11.18 -24.67 -6.79
N ALA A 140 12.12 -24.00 -7.47
CA ALA A 140 12.89 -22.91 -6.90
C ALA A 140 12.00 -21.72 -6.52
N VAL A 141 10.99 -21.36 -7.32
CA VAL A 141 10.02 -20.31 -6.94
C VAL A 141 9.32 -20.68 -5.63
N LEU A 142 8.85 -21.93 -5.50
CA LEU A 142 8.17 -22.40 -4.29
C LEU A 142 9.12 -22.39 -3.09
N GLU A 143 10.35 -22.89 -3.24
CA GLU A 143 11.36 -22.92 -2.17
C GLU A 143 11.73 -21.51 -1.69
N VAL A 144 11.89 -20.55 -2.60
CA VAL A 144 12.16 -19.16 -2.24
C VAL A 144 11.00 -18.58 -1.41
N ASN A 145 9.75 -18.88 -1.77
CA ASN A 145 8.59 -18.38 -1.00
C ASN A 145 8.49 -19.02 0.39
N HIS A 146 8.82 -20.32 0.51
CA HIS A 146 8.96 -20.98 1.80
C HIS A 146 10.05 -20.33 2.66
N TRP A 147 11.22 -20.03 2.08
CA TRP A 147 12.24 -19.26 2.79
C TRP A 147 11.75 -17.87 3.21
N CYS A 148 10.94 -17.18 2.39
CA CYS A 148 10.35 -15.89 2.77
C CYS A 148 9.42 -16.03 4.00
N HIS A 149 8.61 -17.08 4.06
CA HIS A 149 7.73 -17.38 5.20
C HIS A 149 8.51 -17.69 6.51
N GLU A 150 9.72 -18.25 6.41
CA GLU A 150 10.63 -18.37 7.58
C GLU A 150 11.04 -17.01 8.16
N LYS A 151 10.97 -15.94 7.36
CA LYS A 151 11.46 -14.61 7.73
C LYS A 151 10.34 -13.66 8.14
N ALA A 152 9.21 -13.65 7.43
CA ALA A 152 8.16 -12.68 7.62
C ALA A 152 6.76 -13.29 7.49
N ASN A 153 5.78 -12.61 8.09
CA ASN A 153 4.36 -12.88 7.91
C ASN A 153 3.54 -11.57 7.87
N TYR A 154 2.24 -11.69 7.62
CA TYR A 154 1.39 -10.52 7.43
C TYR A 154 1.04 -9.81 8.75
N GLN A 155 1.25 -8.50 8.77
CA GLN A 155 0.68 -7.61 9.78
C GLN A 155 0.40 -6.21 9.17
N PRO A 156 -0.80 -5.64 9.42
CA PRO A 156 -1.14 -4.32 8.91
C PRO A 156 -0.23 -3.25 9.52
N SER A 157 0.05 -2.21 8.73
CA SER A 157 0.90 -1.08 9.12
C SER A 157 0.64 0.12 8.19
N ASP A 158 1.38 1.22 8.35
CA ASP A 158 1.21 2.41 7.50
C ASP A 158 1.53 2.18 6.00
N ALA A 159 1.37 3.22 5.17
CA ALA A 159 1.53 3.14 3.72
C ALA A 159 2.99 3.06 3.20
N ARG A 160 4.01 3.30 4.03
CA ARG A 160 5.42 3.29 3.61
C ARG A 160 5.91 1.85 3.39
N THR A 161 6.47 1.51 2.23
CA THR A 161 7.01 0.16 1.99
C THR A 161 8.41 0.05 2.63
N SER A 162 8.59 -0.85 3.60
CA SER A 162 9.91 -1.20 4.14
C SER A 162 10.78 -1.88 3.08
N SER A 163 12.10 -1.69 3.19
CA SER A 163 13.07 -2.39 2.35
C SER A 163 13.06 -3.91 2.63
N PRO A 164 13.49 -4.77 1.70
CA PRO A 164 13.47 -6.21 1.92
C PRO A 164 14.25 -6.67 3.18
N LEU A 165 15.41 -6.08 3.48
CA LEU A 165 16.14 -6.40 4.71
C LEU A 165 15.44 -5.85 5.96
N ALA A 166 14.79 -4.69 5.87
CA ALA A 166 13.99 -4.17 6.98
C ALA A 166 12.78 -5.07 7.29
N THR A 167 12.15 -5.65 6.28
CA THR A 167 11.09 -6.67 6.44
C THR A 167 11.60 -7.91 7.16
N VAL A 168 12.76 -8.45 6.75
CA VAL A 168 13.41 -9.58 7.44
C VAL A 168 13.74 -9.22 8.90
N ARG A 169 14.30 -8.04 9.16
CA ARG A 169 14.64 -7.55 10.50
C ARG A 169 13.41 -7.39 11.40
N THR A 170 12.28 -6.99 10.81
CA THR A 170 11.01 -6.77 11.51
C THR A 170 10.28 -8.07 11.80
N ALA A 171 10.51 -9.09 10.97
CA ALA A 171 9.84 -10.38 10.96
C ALA A 171 8.35 -10.36 10.54
N TYR A 172 7.90 -9.27 9.92
CA TYR A 172 6.57 -9.12 9.31
C TYR A 172 6.51 -7.92 8.35
N GLY A 173 5.47 -7.88 7.51
CA GLY A 173 5.13 -6.76 6.62
C GLY A 173 3.63 -6.78 6.27
N ARG A 174 3.10 -5.73 5.63
CA ARG A 174 1.82 -5.86 4.89
C ARG A 174 2.11 -6.47 3.52
N CYS A 175 1.04 -6.78 2.78
CA CYS A 175 1.12 -7.37 1.44
C CYS A 175 2.09 -6.63 0.50
N GLY A 176 2.22 -5.31 0.64
CA GLY A 176 3.19 -4.49 -0.10
C GLY A 176 4.65 -4.82 0.21
N GLU A 177 5.05 -4.91 1.49
CA GLU A 177 6.42 -5.28 1.84
C GLU A 177 6.70 -6.76 1.60
N GLU A 178 5.74 -7.65 1.85
CA GLU A 178 5.89 -9.08 1.60
C GLU A 178 6.14 -9.37 0.12
N SER A 179 5.35 -8.76 -0.77
CA SER A 179 5.54 -8.94 -2.22
C SER A 179 6.78 -8.23 -2.75
N THR A 180 7.17 -7.07 -2.20
CA THR A 180 8.47 -6.45 -2.50
C THR A 180 9.63 -7.37 -2.07
N PHE A 181 9.53 -7.96 -0.88
CA PHE A 181 10.51 -8.89 -0.34
C PHE A 181 10.64 -10.15 -1.21
N LEU A 182 9.52 -10.81 -1.56
CA LEU A 182 9.55 -12.01 -2.40
C LEU A 182 10.09 -11.71 -3.81
N VAL A 183 9.73 -10.58 -4.43
CA VAL A 183 10.32 -10.19 -5.73
C VAL A 183 11.83 -10.00 -5.60
N ALA A 184 12.31 -9.31 -4.57
CA ALA A 184 13.74 -9.12 -4.33
C ALA A 184 14.46 -10.47 -4.12
N ALA A 185 13.85 -11.39 -3.37
CA ALA A 185 14.37 -12.74 -3.14
C ALA A 185 14.44 -13.56 -4.44
N LEU A 186 13.38 -13.59 -5.26
CA LEU A 186 13.37 -14.28 -6.55
C LEU A 186 14.42 -13.70 -7.52
N ARG A 187 14.51 -12.37 -7.61
CA ARG A 187 15.49 -11.69 -8.46
C ARG A 187 16.93 -11.93 -7.99
N SER A 188 17.15 -12.13 -6.69
CA SER A 188 18.47 -12.44 -6.14
C SER A 188 19.03 -13.78 -6.61
N VAL A 189 18.16 -14.71 -7.01
CA VAL A 189 18.52 -16.03 -7.57
C VAL A 189 18.23 -16.12 -9.07
N GLY A 190 18.18 -14.97 -9.74
CA GLY A 190 18.05 -14.89 -11.20
C GLY A 190 16.67 -15.27 -11.76
N ILE A 191 15.64 -15.41 -10.92
CA ILE A 191 14.27 -15.71 -11.37
C ILE A 191 13.56 -14.38 -11.72
N PRO A 192 13.01 -14.22 -12.93
CA PRO A 192 12.28 -13.01 -13.30
C PRO A 192 10.97 -12.91 -12.52
N ALA A 193 10.76 -11.80 -11.84
CA ALA A 193 9.60 -11.60 -10.98
C ALA A 193 9.08 -10.15 -11.03
N ARG A 194 7.77 -9.99 -10.80
CA ARG A 194 7.09 -8.68 -10.71
C ARG A 194 6.05 -8.66 -9.61
N GLN A 195 5.88 -7.51 -8.97
CA GLN A 195 4.81 -7.27 -8.01
C GLN A 195 3.54 -6.92 -8.78
N VAL A 196 2.46 -7.65 -8.53
CA VAL A 196 1.14 -7.35 -9.06
C VAL A 196 0.32 -6.68 -7.98
N TYR A 197 -0.45 -5.67 -8.37
CA TYR A 197 -1.27 -4.91 -7.45
C TYR A 197 -2.69 -4.76 -7.98
N THR A 198 -3.66 -4.98 -7.10
CA THR A 198 -5.01 -4.44 -7.29
C THR A 198 -5.17 -3.21 -6.40
N PRO A 199 -5.32 -2.02 -6.98
CA PRO A 199 -5.30 -0.78 -6.20
C PRO A 199 -6.48 -0.66 -5.28
N ARG A 200 -7.63 -1.24 -5.67
CA ARG A 200 -8.85 -1.34 -4.87
C ARG A 200 -9.68 -2.52 -5.34
N TRP A 201 -10.19 -3.31 -4.40
CA TRP A 201 -11.25 -4.27 -4.69
C TRP A 201 -12.57 -3.55 -4.99
N ALA A 202 -13.34 -4.06 -5.95
CA ALA A 202 -14.67 -3.52 -6.24
C ALA A 202 -15.75 -4.07 -5.29
N HIS A 203 -15.56 -5.29 -4.81
CA HIS A 203 -16.54 -6.02 -4.01
C HIS A 203 -16.36 -5.85 -2.49
N THR A 204 -15.21 -5.34 -2.03
CA THR A 204 -14.92 -5.05 -0.62
C THR A 204 -14.00 -3.83 -0.51
N ASP A 205 -13.93 -3.19 0.66
CA ASP A 205 -13.00 -2.09 0.91
C ASP A 205 -11.64 -2.63 1.32
N ASP A 206 -10.73 -2.77 0.35
CA ASP A 206 -9.27 -2.90 0.55
C ASP A 206 -8.52 -2.82 -0.79
N ASN A 207 -7.22 -3.06 -0.73
CA ASN A 207 -6.33 -3.37 -1.84
C ASN A 207 -5.60 -4.70 -1.57
N HIS A 208 -4.81 -5.18 -2.54
CA HIS A 208 -3.91 -6.30 -2.28
C HIS A 208 -2.74 -6.32 -3.26
N ALA A 209 -1.58 -6.75 -2.79
CA ALA A 209 -0.36 -6.93 -3.59
C ALA A 209 0.18 -8.35 -3.44
N TRP A 210 0.61 -8.95 -4.53
CA TRP A 210 1.21 -10.29 -4.58
C TRP A 210 2.27 -10.36 -5.68
N VAL A 211 2.76 -11.56 -6.01
CA VAL A 211 3.87 -11.73 -6.96
C VAL A 211 3.46 -12.54 -8.17
N GLU A 212 4.06 -12.23 -9.32
CA GLU A 212 4.16 -13.13 -10.45
C GLU A 212 5.63 -13.47 -10.73
N ALA A 213 5.92 -14.75 -10.94
CA ALA A 213 7.22 -15.27 -11.35
C ALA A 213 7.14 -15.86 -12.76
N TRP A 214 8.14 -15.59 -13.58
CA TRP A 214 8.24 -16.15 -14.93
C TRP A 214 8.97 -17.48 -14.87
N VAL A 215 8.32 -18.55 -15.32
CA VAL A 215 8.87 -19.90 -15.35
C VAL A 215 8.69 -20.47 -16.75
N ASP A 216 9.80 -20.76 -17.43
CA ASP A 216 9.83 -21.44 -18.74
C ASP A 216 8.86 -20.88 -19.80
N GLY A 217 8.78 -19.55 -19.94
CA GLY A 217 7.92 -18.91 -20.94
C GLY A 217 6.56 -18.45 -20.43
N LYS A 218 6.22 -18.67 -19.16
CA LYS A 218 4.90 -18.36 -18.61
C LYS A 218 4.98 -17.65 -17.26
N TRP A 219 4.11 -16.67 -17.06
CA TRP A 219 3.90 -16.04 -15.76
C TRP A 219 2.98 -16.90 -14.88
N TYR A 220 3.38 -17.07 -13.63
CA TYR A 220 2.62 -17.72 -12.58
C TYR A 220 2.48 -16.80 -11.38
N PHE A 221 1.29 -16.70 -10.79
CA PHE A 221 1.08 -15.92 -9.58
C PHE A 221 1.24 -16.78 -8.32
N LEU A 222 1.60 -16.13 -7.22
CA LEU A 222 1.71 -16.72 -5.89
C LEU A 222 1.55 -15.64 -4.80
N GLY A 223 1.06 -16.05 -3.63
CA GLY A 223 1.09 -15.22 -2.42
C GLY A 223 2.52 -15.00 -1.93
N ALA A 224 2.76 -13.88 -1.25
CA ALA A 224 4.10 -13.51 -0.78
C ALA A 224 4.24 -13.82 0.71
N CYS A 225 5.24 -14.62 1.09
CA CYS A 225 5.35 -15.17 2.44
C CYS A 225 4.18 -16.10 2.82
N GLU A 226 3.40 -16.54 1.82
CA GLU A 226 2.23 -17.40 1.98
C GLU A 226 2.38 -18.58 1.00
N PRO A 227 3.34 -19.49 1.23
CA PRO A 227 3.61 -20.55 0.27
C PRO A 227 2.39 -21.45 0.07
N GLU A 228 2.15 -21.85 -1.17
CA GLU A 228 1.17 -22.86 -1.53
C GLU A 228 1.89 -24.05 -2.15
N PRO A 229 1.32 -25.27 -2.11
CA PRO A 229 1.99 -26.45 -2.66
C PRO A 229 2.27 -26.38 -4.17
N VAL A 230 1.58 -25.47 -4.87
CA VAL A 230 1.67 -25.26 -6.32
C VAL A 230 1.50 -23.78 -6.65
N LEU A 231 2.05 -23.34 -7.77
CA LEU A 231 1.84 -21.99 -8.31
C LEU A 231 0.42 -21.79 -8.88
N ASN A 232 0.01 -20.53 -9.09
CA ASN A 232 -1.36 -20.10 -9.42
C ASN A 232 -2.39 -20.45 -8.35
N LEU A 233 -1.94 -20.54 -7.10
CA LEU A 233 -2.79 -20.76 -5.95
C LEU A 233 -2.43 -19.74 -4.87
N GLY A 234 -3.47 -19.15 -4.28
CA GLY A 234 -3.43 -18.27 -3.14
C GLY A 234 -4.82 -18.16 -2.53
N TRP A 235 -4.94 -17.51 -1.38
CA TRP A 235 -6.27 -17.23 -0.81
C TRP A 235 -7.06 -16.24 -1.67
N PHE A 236 -6.35 -15.39 -2.43
CA PHE A 236 -6.93 -14.31 -3.22
C PHE A 236 -7.45 -14.73 -4.61
N ASN A 237 -7.45 -16.02 -4.98
CA ASN A 237 -7.99 -16.45 -6.28
C ASN A 237 -9.45 -15.98 -6.49
N GLU A 238 -10.32 -16.12 -5.48
CA GLU A 238 -11.72 -15.65 -5.55
C GLU A 238 -11.81 -14.13 -5.68
N PRO A 239 -11.21 -13.32 -4.78
CA PRO A 239 -11.35 -11.86 -4.89
C PRO A 239 -10.66 -11.33 -6.15
N ALA A 240 -9.55 -11.93 -6.58
CA ALA A 240 -8.90 -11.61 -7.85
C ALA A 240 -9.83 -11.87 -9.04
N SER A 241 -10.57 -12.98 -9.08
CA SER A 241 -11.55 -13.22 -10.16
C SER A 241 -12.65 -12.14 -10.24
N ARG A 242 -12.81 -11.34 -9.17
CA ARG A 242 -13.76 -10.24 -9.02
C ARG A 242 -13.12 -8.86 -9.07
N GLY A 243 -11.84 -8.79 -9.41
CA GLY A 243 -11.09 -7.55 -9.55
C GLY A 243 -11.52 -6.76 -10.78
N MET A 244 -11.49 -5.43 -10.70
CA MET A 244 -11.68 -4.57 -11.87
C MET A 244 -10.35 -4.26 -12.57
N LEU A 245 -9.24 -4.25 -11.84
CA LEU A 245 -7.91 -4.00 -12.40
C LEU A 245 -6.83 -4.74 -11.59
N MET A 246 -5.88 -5.34 -12.30
CA MET A 246 -4.61 -5.81 -11.76
C MET A 246 -3.52 -5.30 -12.69
N HIS A 247 -2.54 -4.62 -12.12
CA HIS A 247 -1.48 -4.01 -12.90
C HIS A 247 -0.13 -4.21 -12.23
N THR A 248 0.92 -3.95 -13.00
CA THR A 248 2.30 -3.96 -12.54
C THR A 248 3.06 -2.82 -13.21
N LYS A 249 4.04 -2.27 -12.50
CA LYS A 249 5.02 -1.33 -13.07
C LYS A 249 6.20 -2.14 -13.60
N VAL A 250 6.51 -1.99 -14.87
CA VAL A 250 7.69 -2.59 -15.51
C VAL A 250 8.73 -1.49 -15.68
N PHE A 251 9.79 -1.52 -14.89
CA PHE A 251 10.83 -0.49 -14.93
C PHE A 251 11.50 -0.45 -16.30
N GLY A 252 11.61 0.76 -16.85
CA GLY A 252 12.06 1.02 -18.21
C GLY A 252 10.95 1.04 -19.28
N TYR A 253 11.36 1.38 -20.50
CA TYR A 253 10.48 1.31 -21.67
C TYR A 253 10.23 -0.15 -22.03
N TYR A 254 8.98 -0.61 -21.98
CA TYR A 254 8.61 -2.01 -22.20
C TYR A 254 7.55 -2.14 -23.30
N GLU A 255 7.76 -3.07 -24.24
CA GLU A 255 6.88 -3.37 -25.39
C GLU A 255 6.35 -4.80 -25.35
N GLY A 256 5.96 -5.25 -24.16
CA GLY A 256 5.34 -6.57 -23.97
C GLY A 256 3.97 -6.73 -24.63
N PRO A 257 3.45 -7.96 -24.64
CA PRO A 257 2.14 -8.27 -25.23
C PRO A 257 0.94 -7.74 -24.41
N GLU A 258 1.14 -7.35 -23.16
CA GLU A 258 0.09 -6.82 -22.28
C GLU A 258 -0.42 -5.44 -22.71
N GLU A 259 -1.65 -5.10 -22.33
CA GLU A 259 -2.20 -3.75 -22.57
C GLU A 259 -1.40 -2.72 -21.74
N VAL A 260 -0.76 -1.78 -22.42
CA VAL A 260 -0.08 -0.65 -21.78
C VAL A 260 -1.12 0.36 -21.31
N MET A 261 -1.16 0.60 -20.00
CA MET A 261 -2.04 1.60 -19.37
C MET A 261 -1.44 3.00 -19.46
N ARG A 262 -0.13 3.12 -19.20
CA ARG A 262 0.65 4.35 -19.36
C ARG A 262 2.13 4.04 -19.48
N THR A 263 2.85 4.95 -20.12
CA THR A 263 4.31 4.97 -20.14
C THR A 263 4.79 6.25 -19.47
N THR A 264 5.73 6.11 -18.55
CA THR A 264 6.38 7.22 -17.84
C THR A 264 7.87 7.27 -18.19
N ALA A 265 8.60 8.27 -17.67
CA ALA A 265 10.05 8.30 -17.81
C ALA A 265 10.78 7.22 -16.96
N ASN A 266 10.07 6.49 -16.11
CA ASN A 266 10.66 5.50 -15.19
C ASN A 266 10.20 4.06 -15.46
N TYR A 267 8.97 3.87 -15.90
CA TYR A 267 8.36 2.57 -16.13
C TYR A 267 7.21 2.63 -17.14
N THR A 268 6.93 1.48 -17.77
CA THR A 268 5.67 1.19 -18.42
C THR A 268 4.75 0.48 -17.43
N GLU A 269 3.53 0.97 -17.25
CA GLU A 269 2.49 0.29 -16.46
C GLU A 269 1.61 -0.53 -17.39
N ILE A 270 1.45 -1.81 -17.06
CA ILE A 270 0.71 -2.77 -17.89
C ILE A 270 -0.43 -3.40 -17.09
N ASN A 271 -1.51 -3.70 -17.79
CA ASN A 271 -2.67 -4.38 -17.26
C ASN A 271 -2.50 -5.90 -17.41
N VAL A 272 -2.57 -6.61 -16.29
CA VAL A 272 -2.36 -8.07 -16.20
C VAL A 272 -3.63 -8.80 -15.74
N ILE A 273 -4.78 -8.12 -15.71
CA ILE A 273 -6.07 -8.70 -15.28
C ILE A 273 -6.43 -10.00 -16.02
N GLY A 274 -5.99 -10.16 -17.27
CA GLY A 274 -6.22 -11.36 -18.07
C GLY A 274 -5.68 -12.66 -17.46
N ASN A 275 -4.75 -12.58 -16.51
CA ASN A 275 -4.25 -13.73 -15.76
C ASN A 275 -5.20 -14.20 -14.65
N TYR A 276 -6.19 -13.38 -14.27
CA TYR A 276 -7.01 -13.57 -13.08
C TYR A 276 -8.51 -13.57 -13.34
N ALA A 277 -8.98 -12.75 -14.27
CA ALA A 277 -10.40 -12.50 -14.49
C ALA A 277 -10.73 -12.23 -15.96
N GLN A 278 -11.99 -12.51 -16.32
CA GLN A 278 -12.55 -12.01 -17.57
C GLN A 278 -12.59 -10.49 -17.55
N ASN A 279 -12.24 -9.88 -18.68
CA ASN A 279 -12.19 -8.44 -18.83
C ASN A 279 -12.70 -8.03 -20.22
N ALA A 280 -13.07 -6.75 -20.34
CA ALA A 280 -13.49 -6.16 -21.60
C ALA A 280 -13.03 -4.69 -21.68
N PRO A 281 -12.74 -4.17 -22.89
CA PRO A 281 -12.45 -2.76 -23.08
C PRO A 281 -13.72 -1.91 -23.13
N VAL A 282 -13.64 -0.69 -22.59
CA VAL A 282 -14.62 0.38 -22.82
C VAL A 282 -13.90 1.63 -23.31
N THR A 283 -14.48 2.30 -24.31
CA THR A 283 -14.04 3.64 -24.71
C THR A 283 -15.01 4.72 -24.21
N VAL A 284 -14.48 5.76 -23.59
CA VAL A 284 -15.24 6.96 -23.20
C VAL A 284 -14.97 8.05 -24.22
N LEU A 285 -16.04 8.58 -24.82
CA LEU A 285 -16.02 9.78 -25.66
C LEU A 285 -16.47 10.98 -24.83
N VAL A 286 -15.52 11.85 -24.49
CA VAL A 286 -15.79 13.10 -23.76
C VAL A 286 -16.26 14.16 -24.73
N THR A 287 -17.43 14.77 -24.46
CA THR A 287 -17.96 15.87 -25.27
C THR A 287 -18.33 17.11 -24.46
N ASP A 288 -18.31 18.26 -25.11
CA ASP A 288 -18.90 19.49 -24.57
C ASP A 288 -20.44 19.42 -24.55
N ILE A 289 -21.06 20.50 -24.10
CA ILE A 289 -22.53 20.59 -24.06
C ILE A 289 -23.17 20.54 -25.45
N ASP A 290 -22.47 20.92 -26.51
CA ASP A 290 -22.95 20.86 -27.90
C ASP A 290 -22.73 19.47 -28.53
N GLY A 291 -22.11 18.55 -27.79
CA GLY A 291 -21.80 17.20 -28.24
C GLY A 291 -20.55 17.09 -29.09
N LYS A 292 -19.68 18.10 -29.12
CA LYS A 292 -18.38 18.05 -29.81
C LYS A 292 -17.32 17.38 -28.93
N PRO A 293 -16.42 16.58 -29.49
CA PRO A 293 -15.33 15.97 -28.73
C PRO A 293 -14.43 17.01 -28.05
N VAL A 294 -14.00 16.72 -26.82
CA VAL A 294 -13.13 17.61 -26.03
C VAL A 294 -11.76 16.96 -25.86
N GLY A 295 -10.73 17.61 -26.40
CA GLY A 295 -9.34 17.20 -26.20
C GLY A 295 -8.69 17.71 -24.92
N ASP A 296 -7.72 16.95 -24.41
CA ASP A 296 -6.98 17.23 -23.17
C ASP A 296 -7.93 17.39 -21.97
N ALA A 297 -9.04 16.65 -21.95
CA ALA A 297 -9.85 16.44 -20.77
C ALA A 297 -9.23 15.31 -19.93
N CYS A 298 -9.17 15.48 -18.62
CA CYS A 298 -8.69 14.45 -17.68
C CYS A 298 -9.84 13.49 -17.37
N VAL A 299 -9.73 12.24 -17.82
CA VAL A 299 -10.70 11.16 -17.60
C VAL A 299 -10.17 10.21 -16.53
N ARG A 300 -10.88 10.11 -15.42
CA ARG A 300 -10.56 9.26 -14.28
C ARG A 300 -11.55 8.09 -14.19
N PHE A 301 -11.04 6.87 -14.28
CA PHE A 301 -11.81 5.65 -14.09
C PHE A 301 -11.76 5.25 -12.62
N GLY A 302 -12.88 5.35 -11.91
CA GLY A 302 -12.96 5.20 -10.45
C GLY A 302 -13.62 3.91 -9.98
N ILE A 303 -12.98 3.19 -9.06
CA ILE A 303 -13.59 2.08 -8.30
C ILE A 303 -14.18 2.64 -7.01
N TYR A 304 -15.41 2.25 -6.67
CA TYR A 304 -15.94 2.55 -5.34
C TYR A 304 -15.23 1.70 -4.28
N ASN A 305 -14.53 2.35 -3.36
CA ASN A 305 -13.85 1.73 -2.24
C ASN A 305 -13.56 2.80 -1.17
N TYR A 306 -13.62 2.47 0.12
CA TYR A 306 -13.47 3.42 1.22
C TYR A 306 -14.38 4.67 1.12
N ALA A 307 -15.60 4.47 0.63
CA ALA A 307 -16.56 5.52 0.33
C ALA A 307 -16.04 6.65 -0.59
N GLU A 308 -15.05 6.37 -1.45
CA GLU A 308 -14.56 7.25 -2.52
C GLU A 308 -14.67 6.55 -3.88
N PHE A 309 -14.51 7.30 -4.97
CA PHE A 309 -14.28 6.75 -6.30
C PHE A 309 -12.79 6.81 -6.63
N TYR A 310 -12.03 5.85 -6.10
CA TYR A 310 -10.57 5.82 -6.24
C TYR A 310 -10.16 5.68 -7.71
N PRO A 311 -9.41 6.64 -8.28
CA PRO A 311 -9.04 6.62 -9.69
C PRO A 311 -7.95 5.58 -9.96
N VAL A 312 -8.30 4.48 -10.62
CA VAL A 312 -7.35 3.41 -10.99
C VAL A 312 -6.64 3.67 -12.33
N SER A 313 -7.18 4.58 -13.13
CA SER A 313 -6.56 5.07 -14.36
C SER A 313 -6.98 6.52 -14.57
N SER A 314 -6.00 7.38 -14.88
CA SER A 314 -6.22 8.78 -15.26
C SER A 314 -5.58 9.03 -16.62
N GLN A 315 -6.38 9.43 -17.60
CA GLN A 315 -5.95 9.61 -18.98
C GLN A 315 -6.35 10.98 -19.51
N LYS A 316 -5.53 11.55 -20.38
CA LYS A 316 -5.89 12.77 -21.13
C LYS A 316 -6.45 12.38 -22.49
N THR A 317 -7.59 12.95 -22.87
CA THR A 317 -8.18 12.68 -24.18
C THR A 317 -7.36 13.28 -25.32
N GLY A 318 -7.31 12.56 -26.45
CA GLY A 318 -6.81 13.10 -27.71
C GLY A 318 -7.75 14.14 -28.33
N ALA A 319 -7.40 14.66 -29.51
CA ALA A 319 -8.26 15.59 -30.25
C ALA A 319 -9.63 14.98 -30.65
N ASP A 320 -9.74 13.66 -30.66
CA ASP A 320 -10.96 12.90 -30.88
C ASP A 320 -11.84 12.75 -29.63
N GLY A 321 -11.39 13.26 -28.48
CA GLY A 321 -12.10 13.24 -27.21
C GLY A 321 -12.17 11.87 -26.54
N ARG A 322 -11.31 10.91 -26.91
CA ARG A 322 -11.42 9.52 -26.44
C ARG A 322 -10.40 9.14 -25.38
N ALA A 323 -10.82 8.28 -24.45
CA ALA A 323 -9.99 7.57 -23.47
C ALA A 323 -10.52 6.13 -23.33
N SER A 324 -9.66 5.14 -23.07
CA SER A 324 -10.08 3.74 -23.01
C SER A 324 -9.35 2.95 -21.94
N LEU A 325 -10.03 1.95 -21.38
CA LEU A 325 -9.47 1.03 -20.40
C LEU A 325 -10.08 -0.35 -20.62
N SER A 326 -9.29 -1.42 -20.45
CA SER A 326 -9.81 -2.77 -20.24
C SER A 326 -9.87 -3.08 -18.75
N ALA A 327 -11.02 -3.60 -18.29
CA ALA A 327 -11.24 -3.90 -16.88
C ALA A 327 -12.16 -5.11 -16.70
N GLY A 328 -12.22 -5.62 -15.46
CA GLY A 328 -13.11 -6.70 -15.06
C GLY A 328 -14.58 -6.40 -15.33
N LEU A 329 -15.41 -7.44 -15.45
CA LEU A 329 -16.81 -7.31 -15.89
C LEU A 329 -17.75 -6.76 -14.80
N GLY A 330 -17.57 -5.51 -14.42
CA GLY A 330 -18.36 -4.80 -13.42
C GLY A 330 -18.49 -3.30 -13.69
N ASP A 331 -18.90 -2.54 -12.69
CA ASP A 331 -19.15 -1.11 -12.81
C ASP A 331 -17.98 -0.27 -12.27
N MET A 332 -17.59 0.77 -13.01
CA MET A 332 -16.79 1.89 -12.49
C MET A 332 -17.58 3.20 -12.61
N VAL A 333 -17.16 4.22 -11.86
CA VAL A 333 -17.62 5.60 -12.05
C VAL A 333 -16.53 6.39 -12.77
N VAL A 334 -16.86 6.94 -13.93
CA VAL A 334 -15.94 7.74 -14.74
C VAL A 334 -16.24 9.21 -14.50
N LEU A 335 -15.22 9.96 -14.09
CA LEU A 335 -15.23 11.43 -13.97
C LEU A 335 -14.36 12.00 -15.10
N ALA A 336 -14.87 12.97 -15.86
CA ALA A 336 -14.07 13.74 -16.80
C ALA A 336 -14.07 15.22 -16.43
N VAL A 337 -12.91 15.87 -16.49
CA VAL A 337 -12.72 17.29 -16.13
C VAL A 337 -11.95 18.02 -17.23
N LYS A 338 -12.41 19.23 -17.59
CA LYS A 338 -11.67 20.19 -18.41
C LYS A 338 -11.81 21.58 -17.82
N GLY A 339 -10.74 22.09 -17.22
CA GLY A 339 -10.78 23.35 -16.49
C GLY A 339 -11.82 23.28 -15.37
N ARG A 340 -12.87 24.09 -15.43
CA ARG A 340 -13.97 24.08 -14.45
C ARG A 340 -15.18 23.24 -14.87
N ALA A 341 -15.20 22.74 -16.10
CA ALA A 341 -16.29 21.90 -16.59
C ALA A 341 -16.02 20.43 -16.25
N PHE A 342 -17.05 19.70 -15.83
CA PHE A 342 -16.92 18.27 -15.55
C PHE A 342 -18.20 17.48 -15.88
N GLY A 343 -18.04 16.16 -15.98
CA GLY A 343 -19.14 15.20 -16.10
C GLY A 343 -18.79 13.91 -15.36
N ILE A 344 -19.79 13.22 -14.83
CA ILE A 344 -19.63 12.01 -14.04
C ILE A 344 -20.68 10.98 -14.44
N GLN A 345 -20.26 9.73 -14.68
CA GLN A 345 -21.17 8.69 -15.16
C GLN A 345 -20.71 7.30 -14.73
N LYS A 346 -21.66 6.41 -14.40
CA LYS A 346 -21.40 4.98 -14.20
C LYS A 346 -21.21 4.27 -15.55
N VAL A 347 -20.16 3.45 -15.65
CA VAL A 347 -19.79 2.67 -16.84
C VAL A 347 -19.73 1.20 -16.48
N SER A 348 -20.35 0.33 -17.30
CA SER A 348 -20.47 -1.10 -17.05
C SER A 348 -19.63 -1.91 -18.03
N PHE A 349 -18.49 -2.41 -17.60
CA PHE A 349 -17.57 -3.19 -18.44
C PHE A 349 -18.18 -4.54 -18.84
N GLY A 350 -17.99 -4.91 -20.11
CA GLY A 350 -18.60 -6.11 -20.72
C GLY A 350 -20.03 -5.90 -21.25
N LYS A 351 -20.71 -4.83 -20.82
CA LYS A 351 -22.02 -4.42 -21.37
C LYS A 351 -21.87 -3.22 -22.29
N ASP A 352 -21.16 -2.20 -21.82
CA ASP A 352 -20.83 -1.01 -22.58
C ASP A 352 -19.62 -1.30 -23.49
N LYS A 353 -19.59 -0.64 -24.64
CA LYS A 353 -18.44 -0.65 -25.57
C LYS A 353 -17.90 0.76 -25.78
N GLU A 354 -18.83 1.70 -25.96
CA GLU A 354 -18.56 3.12 -26.06
C GLU A 354 -19.57 3.88 -25.20
N VAL A 355 -19.08 4.79 -24.36
CA VAL A 355 -19.90 5.65 -23.50
C VAL A 355 -19.61 7.10 -23.84
N LYS A 356 -20.65 7.89 -24.10
CA LYS A 356 -20.54 9.33 -24.31
C LYS A 356 -20.70 10.05 -22.97
N LEU A 357 -19.63 10.67 -22.47
CA LEU A 357 -19.62 11.44 -21.22
C LEU A 357 -19.60 12.94 -21.54
N ARG A 358 -20.64 13.66 -21.14
CA ARG A 358 -20.82 15.09 -21.43
C ARG A 358 -20.32 15.95 -20.27
N LEU A 359 -19.50 16.97 -20.56
CA LEU A 359 -19.05 17.95 -19.56
C LEU A 359 -20.15 18.98 -19.29
N GLU A 360 -21.20 18.55 -18.60
CA GLU A 360 -22.42 19.32 -18.41
C GLU A 360 -22.56 20.03 -17.07
N HIS A 361 -21.62 19.81 -16.14
CA HIS A 361 -21.54 20.48 -14.85
C HIS A 361 -20.37 21.45 -14.77
N GLN A 362 -20.45 22.41 -13.85
CA GLN A 362 -19.42 23.41 -13.56
C GLN A 362 -19.02 23.40 -12.08
N VAL A 363 -17.75 23.68 -11.80
CA VAL A 363 -17.28 23.92 -10.43
C VAL A 363 -18.05 25.10 -9.81
N GLY A 364 -18.84 24.81 -8.78
CA GLY A 364 -19.78 25.72 -8.13
C GLY A 364 -21.24 25.27 -8.20
N ASP A 365 -21.58 24.32 -9.08
CA ASP A 365 -22.93 23.77 -9.16
C ASP A 365 -23.30 23.01 -7.88
N THR A 366 -24.57 23.03 -7.47
CA THR A 366 -25.05 22.12 -6.42
C THR A 366 -25.81 20.99 -7.07
N LEU A 367 -25.35 19.75 -6.87
CA LEU A 367 -25.98 18.57 -7.43
C LEU A 367 -25.93 17.38 -6.47
N SER A 368 -26.92 16.50 -6.56
CA SER A 368 -26.99 15.29 -5.75
C SER A 368 -27.69 14.18 -6.54
N PHE A 369 -27.11 12.99 -6.57
CA PHE A 369 -27.66 11.84 -7.30
C PHE A 369 -27.18 10.52 -6.69
N SER A 370 -27.93 9.45 -6.98
CA SER A 370 -27.65 8.11 -6.48
C SER A 370 -27.03 7.22 -7.57
N LEU A 371 -26.16 6.30 -7.17
CA LEU A 371 -25.56 5.30 -8.06
C LEU A 371 -25.65 3.91 -7.43
N ASP A 372 -26.01 2.90 -8.23
CA ASP A 372 -25.95 1.50 -7.85
C ASP A 372 -24.79 0.84 -8.58
N ILE A 373 -23.79 0.38 -7.83
CA ILE A 373 -22.51 -0.12 -8.37
C ILE A 373 -22.48 -1.62 -8.20
N VAL A 374 -22.24 -2.34 -9.28
CA VAL A 374 -22.19 -3.80 -9.30
C VAL A 374 -20.75 -4.27 -9.56
N PRO A 375 -20.10 -4.98 -8.62
CA PRO A 375 -18.78 -5.55 -8.88
C PRO A 375 -18.89 -6.77 -9.83
N PRO A 376 -17.77 -7.23 -10.39
CA PRO A 376 -17.75 -8.48 -11.15
C PRO A 376 -18.19 -9.68 -10.30
N ALA A 377 -18.77 -10.68 -10.97
CA ALA A 377 -19.07 -11.99 -10.38
C ALA A 377 -17.79 -12.83 -10.26
N GLY A 378 -17.70 -13.68 -9.23
CA GLY A 378 -16.56 -14.56 -9.00
C GLY A 378 -16.61 -15.81 -9.87
N ASP A 379 -15.46 -16.16 -10.45
CA ASP A 379 -15.26 -17.37 -11.25
C ASP A 379 -13.76 -17.78 -11.19
N PRO A 380 -13.24 -18.14 -10.00
CA PRO A 380 -11.83 -18.45 -9.85
C PRO A 380 -11.47 -19.78 -10.51
N THR A 381 -10.34 -19.79 -11.22
CA THR A 381 -9.72 -21.05 -11.65
C THR A 381 -8.73 -21.50 -10.57
N LEU A 382 -8.92 -22.70 -10.03
CA LEU A 382 -8.05 -23.27 -9.00
C LEU A 382 -7.27 -24.47 -9.57
N PRO A 383 -5.95 -24.55 -9.39
CA PRO A 383 -5.19 -25.77 -9.68
C PRO A 383 -5.57 -26.90 -8.72
N GLU A 384 -5.39 -28.15 -9.16
CA GLU A 384 -5.56 -29.31 -8.29
C GLU A 384 -4.39 -29.41 -7.30
N VAL A 385 -4.71 -29.73 -6.04
CA VAL A 385 -3.74 -30.02 -4.99
C VAL A 385 -4.15 -31.31 -4.30
N THR A 386 -3.24 -32.29 -4.23
CA THR A 386 -3.53 -33.55 -3.55
C THR A 386 -3.49 -33.37 -2.02
N PRO A 387 -4.21 -34.20 -1.25
CA PRO A 387 -4.13 -34.18 0.21
C PRO A 387 -2.71 -34.35 0.74
N GLU A 388 -1.87 -35.12 0.05
CA GLU A 388 -0.46 -35.33 0.42
C GLU A 388 0.38 -34.06 0.21
N GLN A 389 0.20 -33.36 -0.91
CA GLN A 389 0.87 -32.07 -1.16
C GLN A 389 0.49 -31.04 -0.11
N ARG A 390 -0.80 -31.00 0.26
CA ARG A 390 -1.30 -30.11 1.32
C ARG A 390 -0.68 -30.45 2.67
N ALA A 391 -0.68 -31.73 3.05
CA ALA A 391 -0.13 -32.18 4.32
C ALA A 391 1.38 -31.91 4.44
N GLU A 392 2.16 -32.14 3.38
CA GLU A 392 3.59 -31.82 3.35
C GLU A 392 3.82 -30.31 3.51
N ASN A 393 3.05 -29.49 2.78
CA ASN A 393 3.11 -28.04 2.91
C ASN A 393 2.77 -27.58 4.34
N ASP A 394 1.76 -28.15 4.98
CA ASP A 394 1.39 -27.81 6.36
C ASP A 394 2.51 -28.15 7.37
N ILE A 395 3.23 -29.26 7.15
CA ILE A 395 4.43 -29.62 7.94
C ILE A 395 5.51 -28.56 7.79
N ARG A 396 5.77 -28.13 6.54
CA ARG A 396 6.73 -27.06 6.24
C ARG A 396 6.35 -25.74 6.90
N PHE A 397 5.10 -25.29 6.75
CA PHE A 397 4.58 -24.08 7.41
C PHE A 397 4.87 -24.05 8.91
N ASN A 398 4.58 -25.14 9.62
CA ASN A 398 4.80 -25.22 11.06
C ASN A 398 6.30 -25.11 11.43
N ARG A 399 7.17 -25.69 10.61
CA ARG A 399 8.62 -25.60 10.80
C ARG A 399 9.10 -24.17 10.55
N GLU A 400 8.60 -23.53 9.51
CA GLU A 400 8.95 -22.16 9.11
C GLU A 400 8.50 -21.15 10.17
N ASP A 401 7.27 -21.29 10.68
CA ASP A 401 6.77 -20.52 11.83
C ASP A 401 7.69 -20.66 13.06
N SER A 402 8.18 -21.87 13.31
CA SER A 402 9.09 -22.14 14.44
C SER A 402 10.45 -21.43 14.27
N ILE A 403 10.96 -21.35 13.04
CA ILE A 403 12.20 -20.61 12.73
C ILE A 403 11.99 -19.11 12.97
N ARG A 404 10.89 -18.55 12.45
CA ARG A 404 10.54 -17.14 12.62
C ARG A 404 10.33 -16.78 14.09
N HIS A 405 9.63 -17.62 14.85
CA HIS A 405 9.41 -17.41 16.28
C HIS A 405 10.71 -17.49 17.10
N ALA A 406 11.66 -18.36 16.71
CA ALA A 406 12.97 -18.41 17.35
C ALA A 406 13.76 -17.10 17.14
N TYR A 407 13.65 -16.50 15.95
CA TYR A 407 14.22 -15.17 15.68
C TYR A 407 13.53 -14.08 16.50
N ILE A 408 12.19 -14.04 16.52
CA ILE A 408 11.43 -13.06 17.32
C ILE A 408 11.78 -13.17 18.83
N ALA A 409 12.02 -14.39 19.33
CA ALA A 409 12.41 -14.61 20.71
C ALA A 409 13.81 -14.07 21.07
N SER A 410 14.63 -13.66 20.09
CA SER A 410 15.91 -12.99 20.35
C SER A 410 15.78 -11.49 20.60
N PHE A 411 14.60 -10.91 20.41
CA PHE A 411 14.36 -9.48 20.67
C PHE A 411 14.40 -9.19 22.18
N PRO A 412 14.67 -7.93 22.60
CA PRO A 412 14.82 -7.61 24.02
C PRO A 412 13.61 -8.03 24.86
N SER A 413 13.88 -8.82 25.89
CA SER A 413 12.86 -9.23 26.86
C SER A 413 12.56 -8.10 27.85
N ALA A 414 11.46 -8.22 28.59
CA ALA A 414 11.13 -7.26 29.65
C ALA A 414 12.24 -7.16 30.72
N ASP A 415 12.98 -8.24 31.00
CA ASP A 415 14.14 -8.21 31.90
C ASP A 415 15.32 -7.46 31.29
N ALA A 416 15.60 -7.65 30.00
CA ALA A 416 16.65 -6.91 29.30
C ALA A 416 16.34 -5.41 29.27
N ILE A 417 15.09 -5.03 29.00
CA ILE A 417 14.65 -3.63 29.01
C ILE A 417 14.79 -3.03 30.42
N ARG A 418 14.41 -3.75 31.48
CA ARG A 418 14.63 -3.29 32.87
C ARG A 418 16.11 -3.10 33.20
N ALA A 419 16.96 -4.02 32.76
CA ALA A 419 18.41 -3.92 32.96
C ALA A 419 18.98 -2.70 32.21
N PHE A 420 18.60 -2.51 30.95
CA PHE A 420 18.97 -1.36 30.14
C PHE A 420 18.54 -0.04 30.79
N ALA A 421 17.28 0.06 31.22
CA ALA A 421 16.73 1.24 31.89
C ALA A 421 17.51 1.56 33.18
N SER A 422 17.83 0.53 33.98
CA SER A 422 18.65 0.69 35.19
C SER A 422 20.09 1.15 34.89
N GLU A 423 20.71 0.69 33.80
CA GLU A 423 22.07 1.10 33.41
C GLU A 423 22.11 2.57 32.96
N THR A 424 21.08 3.01 32.27
CA THR A 424 21.02 4.33 31.60
C THR A 424 20.28 5.39 32.42
N GLY A 425 19.57 4.99 33.48
CA GLY A 425 18.79 5.88 34.34
C GLY A 425 17.47 6.34 33.72
N TYR A 426 16.89 5.56 32.81
CA TYR A 426 15.50 5.73 32.38
C TYR A 426 14.56 4.93 33.28
N GLU A 427 13.28 5.31 33.28
CA GLU A 427 12.20 4.46 33.78
C GLU A 427 11.90 3.37 32.74
N ALA A 428 11.80 2.11 33.19
CA ALA A 428 11.62 0.98 32.28
C ALA A 428 10.32 1.10 31.46
N GLU A 429 9.24 1.56 32.10
CA GLU A 429 7.94 1.78 31.49
C GLU A 429 7.97 2.86 30.40
N ALA A 430 8.90 3.82 30.49
CA ALA A 430 9.01 4.92 29.53
C ALA A 430 9.74 4.50 28.24
N VAL A 431 10.73 3.60 28.33
CA VAL A 431 11.50 3.12 27.17
C VAL A 431 10.93 1.86 26.55
N ALA A 432 10.17 1.06 27.31
CA ALA A 432 9.64 -0.23 26.85
C ALA A 432 8.81 -0.13 25.55
N PRO A 433 7.88 0.83 25.36
CA PRO A 433 7.11 0.92 24.12
C PRO A 433 8.00 1.07 22.88
N TYR A 434 9.07 1.85 22.97
CA TYR A 434 9.97 2.12 21.86
C TYR A 434 10.89 0.93 21.56
N ILE A 435 11.48 0.31 22.58
CA ILE A 435 12.37 -0.85 22.41
C ILE A 435 11.58 -2.05 21.89
N VAL A 436 10.36 -2.31 22.40
CA VAL A 436 9.53 -3.42 21.91
C VAL A 436 9.09 -3.19 20.47
N ALA A 437 8.63 -1.99 20.13
CA ALA A 437 8.18 -1.66 18.77
C ALA A 437 9.32 -1.68 17.73
N SER A 438 10.58 -1.49 18.16
CA SER A 438 11.75 -1.53 17.28
C SER A 438 12.14 -2.93 16.77
N ARG A 439 11.64 -3.99 17.42
CA ARG A 439 11.87 -5.40 16.99
C ARG A 439 13.36 -5.70 16.79
N GLY A 440 13.77 -6.21 15.62
CA GLY A 440 15.16 -6.48 15.29
C GLY A 440 16.04 -5.24 15.15
N ASN A 441 15.48 -4.02 15.24
CA ASN A 441 16.21 -2.75 15.24
C ASN A 441 16.53 -2.22 16.65
N ALA A 442 16.23 -2.99 17.70
CA ALA A 442 16.37 -2.54 19.08
C ALA A 442 17.76 -2.03 19.45
N SER A 443 18.83 -2.59 18.87
CA SER A 443 20.20 -2.13 19.13
C SER A 443 20.42 -0.68 18.73
N GLU A 444 19.77 -0.20 17.66
CA GLU A 444 19.87 1.20 17.21
C GLU A 444 19.12 2.14 18.19
N ILE A 445 17.92 1.75 18.60
CA ILE A 445 17.13 2.55 19.57
C ILE A 445 17.80 2.57 20.95
N GLU A 446 18.35 1.45 21.40
CA GLU A 446 19.12 1.36 22.65
C GLU A 446 20.40 2.20 22.57
N ALA A 447 21.12 2.19 21.43
CA ALA A 447 22.31 3.01 21.23
C ALA A 447 21.99 4.51 21.31
N PHE A 448 20.94 4.96 20.62
CA PHE A 448 20.45 6.33 20.70
C PHE A 448 20.08 6.75 22.12
N LEU A 449 19.27 5.94 22.82
CA LEU A 449 18.85 6.23 24.19
C LEU A 449 20.04 6.27 25.16
N LYS A 450 21.02 5.37 24.98
CA LYS A 450 22.24 5.30 25.80
C LYS A 450 23.12 6.53 25.60
N GLU A 451 23.32 6.99 24.37
CA GLU A 451 24.06 8.22 24.09
C GLU A 451 23.35 9.44 24.70
N ALA A 452 22.02 9.53 24.53
CA ALA A 452 21.22 10.60 25.11
C ALA A 452 21.27 10.60 26.65
N ALA A 453 21.30 9.44 27.29
CA ALA A 453 21.49 9.32 28.73
C ALA A 453 22.86 9.83 29.19
N GLY A 454 23.91 9.51 28.43
CA GLY A 454 25.28 9.99 28.68
C GLY A 454 25.42 11.51 28.57
N ARG A 455 24.54 12.16 27.78
CA ARG A 455 24.48 13.62 27.60
C ARG A 455 23.40 14.32 28.43
N GLU A 456 22.76 13.61 29.36
CA GLU A 456 21.68 14.13 30.21
C GLU A 456 20.43 14.60 29.43
N MET A 457 20.19 14.05 28.23
CA MET A 457 19.07 14.42 27.34
C MET A 457 17.90 13.42 27.35
N ARG A 458 17.77 12.61 28.40
CA ARG A 458 16.79 11.51 28.52
C ARG A 458 15.36 11.90 28.13
N SER A 459 14.81 12.95 28.76
CA SER A 459 13.44 13.40 28.48
C SER A 459 13.27 13.81 27.02
N ARG A 460 14.26 14.52 26.47
CA ARG A 460 14.21 15.05 25.11
C ARG A 460 14.33 13.95 24.05
N ALA A 461 15.09 12.90 24.34
CA ALA A 461 15.15 11.72 23.49
C ALA A 461 13.79 11.00 23.43
N LEU A 462 13.09 10.88 24.57
CA LEU A 462 11.74 10.32 24.60
C LEU A 462 10.72 11.20 23.87
N ASP A 463 10.82 12.53 23.99
CA ASP A 463 10.01 13.46 23.20
C ASP A 463 10.20 13.23 21.70
N LEU A 464 11.45 13.05 21.25
CA LEU A 464 11.78 12.77 19.84
C LEU A 464 11.18 11.44 19.40
N LEU A 465 11.40 10.35 20.15
CA LEU A 465 10.84 9.03 19.81
C LEU A 465 9.31 9.05 19.76
N GLY A 466 8.66 9.88 20.60
CA GLY A 466 7.21 10.07 20.60
C GLY A 466 6.65 10.74 19.33
N THR A 467 7.51 11.32 18.48
CA THR A 467 7.10 11.90 17.19
C THR A 467 7.19 10.93 16.01
N LEU A 468 7.82 9.78 16.21
CA LEU A 468 8.10 8.81 15.17
C LEU A 468 6.86 7.96 14.84
N ALA A 469 6.74 7.55 13.58
CA ALA A 469 5.82 6.48 13.22
C ALA A 469 6.35 5.14 13.76
N GLU A 470 5.48 4.16 13.96
CA GLU A 470 5.89 2.85 14.48
C GLU A 470 6.94 2.18 13.57
N LYS A 471 6.84 2.35 12.24
CA LYS A 471 7.85 1.82 11.31
C LYS A 471 9.21 2.49 11.44
N ASP A 472 9.26 3.75 11.83
CA ASP A 472 10.54 4.46 11.99
C ASP A 472 11.36 3.83 13.11
N LEU A 473 10.73 3.28 14.16
CA LEU A 473 11.43 2.56 15.22
C LEU A 473 12.10 1.27 14.70
N ARG A 474 11.63 0.73 13.57
CA ARG A 474 12.09 -0.54 12.98
C ARG A 474 13.21 -0.36 11.97
N ASP A 475 13.46 0.86 11.49
CA ASP A 475 14.49 1.12 10.48
C ASP A 475 15.29 2.42 10.66
N ALA A 476 15.00 3.27 11.66
CA ALA A 476 15.85 4.40 11.98
C ALA A 476 17.16 3.94 12.62
N GLU A 477 18.27 4.52 12.15
CA GLU A 477 19.59 4.35 12.74
C GLU A 477 19.79 5.33 13.91
N ALA A 478 20.60 4.94 14.89
CA ALA A 478 20.94 5.81 16.02
C ALA A 478 21.55 7.13 15.56
N SER A 479 22.39 7.08 14.51
CA SER A 479 23.06 8.24 13.91
C SER A 479 22.08 9.28 13.37
N VAL A 480 20.96 8.84 12.80
CA VAL A 480 19.89 9.72 12.30
C VAL A 480 19.20 10.39 13.48
N LEU A 481 18.79 9.61 14.48
CA LEU A 481 18.11 10.13 15.67
C LEU A 481 19.00 11.11 16.45
N ASP A 482 20.29 10.81 16.58
CA ASP A 482 21.30 11.67 17.20
C ASP A 482 21.45 12.99 16.45
N ASP A 483 21.50 12.96 15.11
CA ASP A 483 21.57 14.18 14.30
C ASP A 483 20.38 15.10 14.60
N HIS A 484 19.17 14.54 14.63
CA HIS A 484 17.97 15.31 14.94
C HIS A 484 17.93 15.81 16.39
N LEU A 485 18.38 15.02 17.36
CA LEU A 485 18.35 15.38 18.77
C LEU A 485 19.36 16.51 19.08
N TYR A 486 20.61 16.37 18.62
CA TYR A 486 21.71 17.25 19.03
C TYR A 486 21.86 18.52 18.19
N HIS A 487 21.25 18.56 17.00
CA HIS A 487 21.22 19.75 16.15
C HIS A 487 19.88 20.49 16.21
N THR A 488 19.14 20.31 17.31
CA THR A 488 17.90 21.05 17.59
C THR A 488 18.01 21.76 18.93
N ASP A 489 17.54 23.01 19.00
CA ASP A 489 17.48 23.72 20.28
C ASP A 489 16.62 22.94 21.29
N SER A 490 17.10 22.85 22.53
CA SER A 490 16.43 22.13 23.63
C SER A 490 15.02 22.65 23.95
N LEU A 491 14.74 23.92 23.64
CA LEU A 491 13.45 24.59 23.87
C LEU A 491 12.55 24.58 22.63
N ALA A 492 13.01 24.02 21.50
CA ALA A 492 12.23 24.00 20.27
C ALA A 492 10.96 23.14 20.42
N ASP A 493 9.92 23.51 19.69
CA ASP A 493 8.67 22.75 19.68
C ASP A 493 8.88 21.31 19.22
N VAL A 494 8.26 20.35 19.93
CA VAL A 494 8.45 18.92 19.66
C VAL A 494 7.87 18.52 18.31
N ALA A 495 6.64 18.95 18.01
CA ALA A 495 5.90 18.48 16.83
C ALA A 495 6.33 19.15 15.53
N THR A 496 6.69 20.44 15.60
CA THR A 496 6.91 21.29 14.42
C THR A 496 8.37 21.65 14.18
N VAL A 497 9.26 21.40 15.15
CA VAL A 497 10.71 21.59 14.99
C VAL A 497 11.48 20.31 15.27
N LEU A 498 11.37 19.67 16.44
CA LEU A 498 12.18 18.48 16.82
C LEU A 498 11.89 17.26 15.95
N ALA A 499 10.61 17.01 15.65
CA ALA A 499 10.14 15.84 14.92
C ALA A 499 10.95 15.57 13.64
N PRO A 500 11.61 14.40 13.53
CA PRO A 500 12.29 13.99 12.30
C PRO A 500 11.32 13.73 11.14
N ARG A 501 10.18 13.12 11.46
CA ARG A 501 9.14 12.70 10.53
C ARG A 501 8.37 13.90 9.99
N ILE A 502 8.28 14.00 8.67
CA ILE A 502 7.54 15.05 7.94
C ILE A 502 6.37 14.43 7.18
N GLY A 503 6.62 13.42 6.36
CA GLY A 503 5.65 12.71 5.52
C GLY A 503 5.94 11.21 5.50
N TYR A 504 6.16 10.62 4.32
CA TYR A 504 6.45 9.19 4.14
C TYR A 504 7.90 8.91 3.70
N GLU A 505 8.80 9.90 3.81
CA GLU A 505 10.22 9.79 3.43
C GLU A 505 10.99 8.72 4.25
N MET A 506 12.17 8.31 3.78
CA MET A 506 13.14 7.67 4.66
C MET A 506 13.78 8.75 5.55
N LEU A 507 13.95 8.48 6.84
CA LEU A 507 14.63 9.44 7.74
C LEU A 507 16.12 9.49 7.43
N THR A 508 16.68 10.69 7.31
CA THR A 508 18.10 10.93 7.02
C THR A 508 18.66 12.00 7.96
N PRO A 509 19.97 12.03 8.25
CA PRO A 509 20.59 12.97 9.21
C PRO A 509 20.78 14.36 8.59
N TYR A 510 19.69 15.02 8.19
CA TYR A 510 19.76 16.23 7.38
C TYR A 510 20.04 17.52 8.16
N ARG A 511 19.97 17.54 9.51
CA ARG A 511 20.08 18.81 10.25
C ARG A 511 21.49 19.36 10.24
N SER A 512 22.46 18.55 10.67
CA SER A 512 23.87 18.97 10.64
C SER A 512 24.34 19.29 9.23
N PHE A 513 23.80 18.58 8.23
CA PHE A 513 24.02 18.89 6.83
C PHE A 513 23.58 20.33 6.51
N PHE A 514 22.31 20.68 6.73
CA PHE A 514 21.83 22.02 6.36
C PHE A 514 22.45 23.14 7.19
N GLN A 515 22.72 22.91 8.48
CA GLN A 515 23.40 23.89 9.33
C GLN A 515 24.85 24.16 8.88
N ARG A 516 25.48 23.22 8.16
CA ARG A 516 26.79 23.40 7.55
C ARG A 516 26.71 24.03 6.16
N GLU A 517 25.78 23.58 5.32
CA GLU A 517 25.71 23.99 3.92
C GLU A 517 25.04 25.36 3.72
N ILE A 518 24.17 25.80 4.64
CA ILE A 518 23.50 27.10 4.57
C ILE A 518 24.32 28.13 5.36
N PRO A 519 24.85 29.19 4.72
CA PRO A 519 25.58 30.24 5.42
C PRO A 519 24.72 30.91 6.49
N GLU A 520 25.30 31.25 7.64
CA GLU A 520 24.55 31.88 8.76
C GLU A 520 23.83 33.17 8.34
N THR A 521 24.35 33.90 7.35
CA THR A 521 23.68 35.08 6.79
C THR A 521 22.34 34.75 6.13
N ASP A 522 22.27 33.62 5.41
CA ASP A 522 21.03 33.16 4.80
C ASP A 522 20.11 32.50 5.83
N ALA A 523 20.68 31.72 6.76
CA ALA A 523 19.94 31.14 7.88
C ALA A 523 19.22 32.21 8.72
N ALA A 524 19.92 33.28 9.10
CA ALA A 524 19.34 34.38 9.86
C ALA A 524 18.20 35.08 9.10
N ARG A 525 18.37 35.26 7.78
CA ARG A 525 17.36 35.87 6.90
C ARG A 525 16.11 35.00 6.77
N PHE A 526 16.27 33.69 6.59
CA PHE A 526 15.13 32.76 6.57
C PHE A 526 14.42 32.69 7.92
N ARG A 527 15.15 32.76 9.05
CA ARG A 527 14.54 32.82 10.39
C ARG A 527 13.74 34.10 10.62
N GLU A 528 14.25 35.24 10.16
CA GLU A 528 13.54 36.53 10.28
C GLU A 528 12.32 36.61 9.37
N LYS A 529 12.42 36.03 8.16
CA LYS A 529 11.36 36.05 7.15
C LYS A 529 11.31 34.71 6.39
N PRO A 530 10.55 33.72 6.89
CA PRO A 530 10.48 32.38 6.28
C PRO A 530 9.98 32.38 4.83
N LEU A 531 9.23 33.40 4.40
CA LEU A 531 8.86 33.60 3.00
C LEU A 531 10.09 33.60 2.06
N GLU A 532 11.24 34.09 2.50
CA GLU A 532 12.45 34.07 1.66
C GLU A 532 12.98 32.66 1.40
N LEU A 533 12.70 31.68 2.29
CA LEU A 533 12.98 30.27 2.03
C LEU A 533 12.02 29.69 0.98
N VAL A 534 10.76 30.13 0.99
CA VAL A 534 9.78 29.77 -0.05
C VAL A 534 10.23 30.30 -1.41
N GLU A 535 10.62 31.56 -1.49
CA GLU A 535 11.17 32.20 -2.69
C GLU A 535 12.43 31.47 -3.16
N TRP A 536 13.34 31.13 -2.23
CA TRP A 536 14.53 30.35 -2.55
C TRP A 536 14.19 28.98 -3.15
N CYS A 537 13.20 28.26 -2.60
CA CYS A 537 12.78 26.96 -3.13
C CYS A 537 12.23 27.10 -4.55
N LYS A 538 11.46 28.15 -4.82
CA LYS A 538 10.92 28.45 -6.15
C LYS A 538 12.02 28.78 -7.16
N ASP A 539 12.99 29.60 -6.76
CA ASP A 539 14.01 30.13 -7.66
C ASP A 539 15.18 29.16 -7.89
N SER A 540 15.45 28.29 -6.90
CA SER A 540 16.63 27.41 -6.90
C SER A 540 16.34 25.96 -7.24
N LEU A 541 15.08 25.52 -7.19
CA LEU A 541 14.70 24.13 -7.48
C LEU A 541 13.97 24.02 -8.82
N THR A 542 14.31 22.98 -9.58
CA THR A 542 13.61 22.61 -10.81
C THR A 542 12.64 21.48 -10.52
N LEU A 543 11.34 21.72 -10.73
CA LEU A 543 10.32 20.68 -10.57
C LEU A 543 10.36 19.66 -11.72
N ARG A 544 10.45 18.38 -11.38
CA ARG A 544 10.50 17.23 -12.30
C ARG A 544 9.61 16.08 -11.84
N ASP A 545 8.32 16.35 -11.70
CA ASP A 545 7.31 15.32 -11.41
C ASP A 545 7.31 14.21 -12.47
N ASP A 546 7.67 14.53 -13.71
CA ASP A 546 7.80 13.60 -14.85
C ASP A 546 8.88 12.53 -14.65
N LEU A 547 9.90 12.81 -13.81
CA LEU A 547 11.00 11.89 -13.50
C LEU A 547 10.84 11.18 -12.15
N CYS A 548 9.78 11.46 -11.40
CA CYS A 548 9.57 10.96 -10.03
C CYS A 548 8.26 10.18 -9.91
N THR A 549 7.96 9.35 -10.90
CA THR A 549 6.62 8.74 -11.04
C THR A 549 6.39 7.47 -10.21
N VAL A 550 7.41 7.05 -9.44
CA VAL A 550 7.37 5.79 -8.68
C VAL A 550 6.68 5.94 -7.32
N GLY A 551 6.60 7.16 -6.79
CA GLY A 551 6.01 7.46 -5.48
C GLY A 551 7.00 7.35 -4.31
N THR A 552 8.29 7.57 -4.60
CA THR A 552 9.34 7.73 -3.58
C THR A 552 9.52 9.22 -3.25
N VAL A 553 10.09 9.52 -2.08
CA VAL A 553 10.47 10.89 -1.69
C VAL A 553 11.99 10.99 -1.79
N ILE A 554 12.48 11.97 -2.54
CA ILE A 554 13.91 12.27 -2.64
C ILE A 554 14.38 12.80 -1.28
N SER A 555 15.52 12.34 -0.78
CA SER A 555 16.04 12.87 0.49
C SER A 555 16.24 14.38 0.43
N PRO A 556 16.11 15.11 1.55
CA PRO A 556 16.37 16.55 1.57
C PRO A 556 17.77 16.90 1.05
N GLU A 557 18.77 16.05 1.31
CA GLU A 557 20.12 16.22 0.77
C GLU A 557 20.19 16.00 -0.75
N GLY A 558 19.49 15.00 -1.27
CA GLY A 558 19.38 14.72 -2.70
C GLY A 558 18.78 15.91 -3.46
N VAL A 559 17.73 16.52 -2.91
CA VAL A 559 17.13 17.76 -3.45
C VAL A 559 18.13 18.91 -3.40
N TRP A 560 18.87 19.08 -2.29
CA TRP A 560 19.89 20.13 -2.17
C TRP A 560 21.00 19.97 -3.22
N LYS A 561 21.56 18.77 -3.36
CA LYS A 561 22.71 18.51 -4.23
C LYS A 561 22.35 18.58 -5.71
N SER A 562 21.18 18.06 -6.10
CA SER A 562 20.74 18.02 -7.50
C SER A 562 20.02 19.29 -7.94
N ARG A 563 19.43 20.04 -7.00
CA ARG A 563 18.47 21.14 -7.28
C ARG A 563 17.23 20.69 -8.05
N MET A 564 16.92 19.39 -8.03
CA MET A 564 15.75 18.79 -8.68
C MET A 564 14.84 18.17 -7.63
N ALA A 565 13.53 18.31 -7.81
CA ALA A 565 12.53 17.67 -6.95
C ALA A 565 11.21 17.47 -7.69
N ASP A 566 10.38 16.52 -7.27
CA ASP A 566 8.93 16.61 -7.50
C ASP A 566 8.27 17.46 -6.42
N ARG A 567 6.95 17.69 -6.52
CA ARG A 567 6.23 18.51 -5.52
C ARG A 567 6.32 17.92 -4.11
N THR A 568 6.19 16.60 -3.97
CA THR A 568 6.24 15.93 -2.66
C THR A 568 7.61 16.09 -2.00
N SER A 569 8.69 15.88 -2.76
CA SER A 569 10.06 16.02 -2.26
C SER A 569 10.42 17.48 -2.00
N ARG A 570 9.95 18.44 -2.81
CA ARG A 570 10.10 19.88 -2.54
C ARG A 570 9.45 20.25 -1.21
N ASN A 571 8.22 19.80 -0.99
CA ASN A 571 7.48 20.09 0.24
C ASN A 571 8.21 19.52 1.47
N THR A 572 8.68 18.28 1.38
CA THR A 572 9.47 17.62 2.43
C THR A 572 10.79 18.35 2.67
N PHE A 573 11.50 18.71 1.60
CA PHE A 573 12.75 19.48 1.65
C PHE A 573 12.56 20.83 2.34
N PHE A 574 11.51 21.58 2.00
CA PHE A 574 11.23 22.88 2.62
C PHE A 574 11.07 22.74 4.13
N VAL A 575 10.27 21.77 4.59
CA VAL A 575 10.07 21.52 6.02
C VAL A 575 11.37 21.08 6.69
N ALA A 576 12.16 20.22 6.03
CA ALA A 576 13.46 19.77 6.55
C ALA A 576 14.44 20.93 6.76
N VAL A 577 14.56 21.83 5.78
CA VAL A 577 15.41 23.04 5.89
C VAL A 577 14.86 23.97 6.97
N ALA A 578 13.57 24.28 6.95
CA ALA A 578 12.94 25.16 7.93
C ALA A 578 13.20 24.68 9.37
N ARG A 579 12.95 23.39 9.64
CA ARG A 579 13.20 22.78 10.96
C ARG A 579 14.68 22.77 11.34
N SER A 580 15.58 22.60 10.38
CA SER A 580 17.04 22.66 10.63
C SER A 580 17.51 24.06 11.04
N LEU A 581 16.76 25.09 10.64
CA LEU A 581 16.96 26.49 11.01
C LEU A 581 16.10 26.93 12.21
N GLY A 582 15.39 26.01 12.86
CA GLY A 582 14.54 26.32 14.03
C GLY A 582 13.21 27.00 13.70
N ILE A 583 12.77 26.99 12.44
CA ILE A 583 11.47 27.52 12.01
C ILE A 583 10.42 26.41 12.14
N PRO A 584 9.33 26.60 12.92
CA PRO A 584 8.24 25.63 12.99
C PRO A 584 7.56 25.45 11.63
N ALA A 585 7.58 24.23 11.09
CA ALA A 585 6.99 23.89 9.80
C ALA A 585 6.47 22.45 9.76
N TRP A 586 5.41 22.18 8.98
CA TRP A 586 4.81 20.86 8.81
C TRP A 586 3.99 20.75 7.53
N ILE A 587 3.57 19.52 7.20
CA ILE A 587 2.56 19.26 6.16
C ILE A 587 1.28 18.88 6.89
N ASP A 588 0.19 19.60 6.64
CA ASP A 588 -1.11 19.29 7.21
C ASP A 588 -1.66 18.00 6.58
N ARG A 589 -2.02 17.02 7.42
CA ARG A 589 -2.41 15.69 6.95
C ARG A 589 -3.77 15.67 6.27
N VAL A 590 -4.69 16.56 6.65
CA VAL A 590 -6.07 16.57 6.12
C VAL A 590 -6.09 17.22 4.73
N THR A 591 -5.44 18.38 4.62
CA THR A 591 -5.52 19.26 3.45
C THR A 591 -4.33 19.11 2.50
N GLY A 592 -3.20 18.58 2.98
CA GLY A 592 -1.94 18.50 2.26
C GLY A 592 -1.17 19.83 2.18
N TYR A 593 -1.61 20.88 2.89
CA TYR A 593 -0.92 22.16 2.88
C TYR A 593 0.44 22.09 3.54
N VAL A 594 1.44 22.75 2.96
CA VAL A 594 2.72 23.01 3.61
C VAL A 594 2.57 24.29 4.42
N LEU A 595 2.79 24.19 5.73
CA LEU A 595 2.58 25.27 6.68
C LEU A 595 3.89 25.61 7.41
N TYR A 596 4.06 26.88 7.75
CA TYR A 596 5.05 27.33 8.74
C TYR A 596 4.43 28.34 9.69
N LYS A 597 5.07 28.53 10.86
CA LYS A 597 4.61 29.48 11.87
C LYS A 597 5.32 30.82 11.72
N GLU A 598 4.55 31.90 11.64
CA GLU A 598 5.04 33.28 11.64
C GLU A 598 4.16 34.14 12.56
N ASN A 599 4.77 34.83 13.53
CA ASN A 599 4.05 35.67 14.50
C ASN A 599 2.87 34.93 15.19
N ASP A 600 3.10 33.69 15.60
CA ASP A 600 2.13 32.78 16.21
C ASP A 600 0.94 32.35 15.33
N LYS A 601 1.00 32.60 14.01
CA LYS A 601 -0.02 32.19 13.04
C LYS A 601 0.51 31.16 12.07
N ASP A 602 -0.38 30.27 11.64
CA ASP A 602 -0.09 29.27 10.63
C ASP A 602 -0.26 29.91 9.25
N VAL A 603 0.80 29.83 8.43
CA VAL A 603 0.83 30.43 7.10
C VAL A 603 1.02 29.34 6.06
N ALA A 604 0.14 29.30 5.05
CA ALA A 604 0.24 28.33 3.97
C ALA A 604 1.19 28.79 2.88
N VAL A 605 2.02 27.86 2.43
CA VAL A 605 3.01 28.11 1.37
C VAL A 605 2.38 27.91 0.01
N ASP A 606 2.49 28.92 -0.86
CA ASP A 606 2.26 28.79 -2.30
C ASP A 606 3.61 28.97 -3.04
N PHE A 607 4.23 27.83 -3.34
CA PHE A 607 5.49 27.79 -4.08
C PHE A 607 5.36 28.27 -5.53
N GLU A 608 4.18 28.22 -6.14
CA GLU A 608 3.99 28.62 -7.55
C GLU A 608 4.01 30.13 -7.67
N SER A 609 3.27 30.83 -6.81
CA SER A 609 3.32 32.29 -6.75
C SER A 609 4.54 32.82 -6.00
N GLY A 610 5.19 32.00 -5.16
CA GLY A 610 6.26 32.44 -4.25
C GLY A 610 5.70 33.31 -3.13
N ARG A 611 4.46 33.03 -2.70
CA ARG A 611 3.77 33.78 -1.65
C ARG A 611 3.45 32.86 -0.50
N SER A 612 3.06 33.47 0.60
CA SER A 612 2.45 32.74 1.70
C SER A 612 1.24 33.54 2.16
N GLU A 613 0.10 32.88 2.24
CA GLU A 613 -1.17 33.49 2.60
C GLU A 613 -1.81 32.71 3.75
N GLN A 614 -2.70 33.36 4.49
CA GLN A 614 -3.53 32.64 5.45
C GLN A 614 -4.47 31.70 4.69
N VAL A 615 -4.69 30.50 5.22
CA VAL A 615 -5.64 29.56 4.63
C VAL A 615 -7.02 30.21 4.63
N ALA A 616 -7.61 30.38 3.44
CA ALA A 616 -9.00 30.84 3.34
C ALA A 616 -9.91 29.70 3.78
N GLU A 617 -10.63 29.88 4.89
CA GLU A 617 -11.50 28.87 5.48
C GLU A 617 -12.96 29.32 5.45
N GLY A 618 -13.86 28.35 5.26
CA GLY A 618 -15.27 28.46 5.61
C GLY A 618 -15.60 27.47 6.72
N THR A 619 -16.87 27.35 7.08
CA THR A 619 -17.35 26.37 8.06
C THR A 619 -18.26 25.37 7.39
N LEU A 620 -18.06 24.07 7.64
CA LEU A 620 -18.87 22.99 7.09
C LEU A 620 -19.56 22.23 8.23
N LYS A 621 -20.86 21.99 8.05
CA LYS A 621 -21.65 21.05 8.84
C LYS A 621 -22.31 20.05 7.91
N LEU A 622 -22.25 18.78 8.26
CA LEU A 622 -22.94 17.72 7.53
C LEU A 622 -24.20 17.30 8.30
N ASP A 623 -25.39 17.58 7.77
CA ASP A 623 -26.64 17.17 8.38
C ASP A 623 -26.94 15.70 8.07
N TYR A 624 -27.02 14.87 9.11
CA TYR A 624 -27.33 13.44 9.00
C TYR A 624 -28.63 13.09 9.73
N THR A 625 -29.52 12.38 9.03
CA THR A 625 -30.68 11.73 9.64
C THR A 625 -30.38 10.24 9.81
N PRO A 626 -30.29 9.74 11.06
CA PRO A 626 -30.05 8.31 11.33
C PRO A 626 -31.02 7.39 10.60
N ILE A 627 -30.47 6.33 9.99
CA ILE A 627 -31.25 5.23 9.42
C ILE A 627 -31.24 4.05 10.41
N PRO A 628 -32.23 3.12 10.37
CA PRO A 628 -32.40 2.07 11.37
C PRO A 628 -31.13 1.27 11.73
N ARG A 629 -30.22 1.07 10.78
CA ARG A 629 -28.99 0.25 10.95
C ARG A 629 -27.70 1.05 11.00
N LEU A 630 -27.78 2.38 10.98
CA LEU A 630 -26.62 3.26 11.02
C LEU A 630 -26.99 4.55 11.73
N GLY A 631 -26.59 4.64 13.01
CA GLY A 631 -26.86 5.82 13.84
C GLY A 631 -25.82 6.93 13.72
N ASP A 632 -24.56 6.56 13.45
CA ASP A 632 -23.41 7.46 13.39
C ASP A 632 -22.44 6.96 12.30
N PRO A 633 -22.52 7.48 11.06
CA PRO A 633 -21.67 7.06 9.96
C PRO A 633 -20.21 7.43 10.22
N SER A 634 -19.27 6.75 9.58
CA SER A 634 -17.83 6.89 9.83
C SER A 634 -17.11 7.27 8.56
N TYR A 635 -16.11 8.15 8.68
CA TYR A 635 -15.27 8.55 7.56
C TYR A 635 -14.53 7.36 6.96
N ALA A 636 -14.30 7.36 5.64
CA ALA A 636 -13.69 6.28 4.85
C ALA A 636 -14.44 4.93 4.86
N ARG A 637 -15.49 4.75 5.68
CA ARG A 637 -16.32 3.53 5.66
C ARG A 637 -17.70 3.77 5.07
N HIS A 638 -18.32 4.86 5.51
CA HIS A 638 -19.69 5.21 5.13
C HIS A 638 -19.71 6.46 4.24
N PHE A 639 -18.79 7.40 4.46
CA PHE A 639 -18.67 8.60 3.66
C PHE A 639 -17.23 9.11 3.56
N SER A 640 -16.93 9.86 2.51
CA SER A 640 -15.67 10.57 2.32
C SER A 640 -15.91 11.93 1.66
N LEU A 641 -14.96 12.85 1.87
CA LEU A 641 -15.03 14.21 1.36
C LEU A 641 -13.81 14.47 0.48
N SER A 642 -14.03 14.88 -0.77
CA SER A 642 -12.98 15.25 -1.70
C SER A 642 -13.13 16.72 -2.12
N ARG A 643 -12.01 17.44 -2.28
CA ARG A 643 -11.99 18.84 -2.71
C ARG A 643 -11.45 18.96 -4.13
N PHE A 644 -12.03 19.85 -4.94
CA PHE A 644 -11.57 20.13 -6.28
C PHE A 644 -10.16 20.74 -6.27
N ASP A 645 -9.22 20.12 -7.00
CA ASP A 645 -7.80 20.49 -7.04
C ASP A 645 -7.37 21.16 -8.36
N GLY A 646 -8.30 21.33 -9.31
CA GLY A 646 -8.03 21.84 -10.66
C GLY A 646 -8.04 20.77 -11.75
N GLU A 647 -7.75 19.52 -11.41
CA GLU A 647 -7.72 18.38 -12.35
C GLU A 647 -8.81 17.34 -12.04
N GLY A 648 -9.32 17.32 -10.82
CA GLY A 648 -10.42 16.48 -10.36
C GLY A 648 -10.71 16.76 -8.89
N PHE A 649 -11.11 15.73 -8.15
CA PHE A 649 -11.41 15.83 -6.72
C PHE A 649 -10.42 15.00 -5.92
N ALA A 650 -9.64 15.66 -5.06
CA ALA A 650 -8.66 15.05 -4.18
C ALA A 650 -9.28 14.74 -2.81
N LEU A 651 -9.16 13.50 -2.35
CA LEU A 651 -9.64 13.06 -1.04
C LEU A 651 -9.02 13.91 0.08
N GLN A 652 -9.83 14.31 1.07
CA GLN A 652 -9.35 14.90 2.32
C GLN A 652 -9.09 13.77 3.33
N VAL A 653 -7.93 13.74 3.97
CA VAL A 653 -7.51 12.57 4.78
C VAL A 653 -7.74 12.85 6.27
N TYR A 654 -8.97 12.61 6.73
CA TYR A 654 -9.31 12.61 8.16
C TYR A 654 -8.88 11.28 8.82
N PRO A 655 -8.77 11.22 10.16
CA PRO A 655 -8.47 9.97 10.85
C PRO A 655 -9.44 8.84 10.44
N ASP A 656 -8.85 7.67 10.16
CA ASP A 656 -9.61 6.52 9.63
C ASP A 656 -10.76 6.15 10.56
N PHE A 657 -11.94 5.97 9.97
CA PHE A 657 -13.16 5.53 10.64
C PHE A 657 -13.68 6.42 11.76
N GLU A 658 -13.17 7.65 11.90
CA GLU A 658 -13.69 8.62 12.86
C GLU A 658 -15.19 8.89 12.56
N PRO A 659 -16.06 8.84 13.58
CA PRO A 659 -17.50 9.02 13.38
C PRO A 659 -17.85 10.46 12.98
N TRP A 660 -18.90 10.58 12.18
CA TRP A 660 -19.52 11.83 11.75
C TRP A 660 -19.82 12.74 12.94
N SER A 661 -20.31 12.18 14.05
CA SER A 661 -20.62 12.94 15.26
C SER A 661 -19.44 13.72 15.83
N LYS A 662 -18.20 13.29 15.57
CA LYS A 662 -16.98 13.99 15.99
C LYS A 662 -16.39 14.90 14.91
N LEU A 663 -16.61 14.58 13.64
CA LEU A 663 -16.02 15.33 12.53
C LEU A 663 -16.89 16.48 12.02
N PHE A 664 -18.21 16.27 11.85
CA PHE A 664 -19.04 17.19 11.05
C PHE A 664 -20.46 17.42 11.59
N LYS A 665 -20.81 16.84 12.75
CA LYS A 665 -22.11 17.09 13.39
C LYS A 665 -22.27 18.53 13.84
N GLU A 666 -21.22 19.08 14.43
CA GLU A 666 -21.10 20.51 14.72
C GLU A 666 -20.36 21.19 13.56
N PRO A 667 -20.59 22.50 13.31
CA PRO A 667 -19.86 23.25 12.30
C PRO A 667 -18.34 23.22 12.57
N VAL A 668 -17.54 22.80 11.58
CA VAL A 668 -16.07 22.74 11.66
C VAL A 668 -15.39 23.57 10.56
N PRO A 669 -14.24 24.21 10.82
CA PRO A 669 -13.50 24.93 9.80
C PRO A 669 -12.95 23.97 8.75
N VAL A 670 -13.14 24.30 7.48
CA VAL A 670 -12.52 23.60 6.35
C VAL A 670 -12.06 24.62 5.31
N PRO A 671 -11.05 24.31 4.47
CA PRO A 671 -10.65 25.21 3.41
C PRO A 671 -11.81 25.60 2.48
N ALA A 672 -11.90 26.86 2.10
CA ALA A 672 -12.86 27.28 1.08
C ALA A 672 -12.58 26.54 -0.24
N GLY A 673 -13.63 26.13 -0.95
CA GLY A 673 -13.48 25.31 -2.15
C GLY A 673 -14.77 24.65 -2.62
N TYR A 674 -14.63 23.80 -3.64
CA TYR A 674 -15.72 23.02 -4.19
C TYR A 674 -15.51 21.55 -3.85
N TYR A 675 -16.52 20.92 -3.27
CA TYR A 675 -16.42 19.62 -2.64
C TYR A 675 -17.32 18.58 -3.32
N MET A 676 -16.85 17.32 -3.30
CA MET A 676 -17.59 16.12 -3.63
C MET A 676 -17.69 15.27 -2.36
N LEU A 677 -18.92 15.06 -1.87
CA LEU A 677 -19.25 14.13 -0.79
C LEU A 677 -19.75 12.84 -1.42
N VAL A 678 -19.08 11.73 -1.12
CA VAL A 678 -19.51 10.39 -1.50
C VAL A 678 -19.89 9.65 -0.24
N SER A 679 -21.03 8.96 -0.27
CA SER A 679 -21.44 8.04 0.78
C SER A 679 -22.00 6.78 0.16
N GLY A 680 -21.97 5.67 0.89
CA GLY A 680 -22.52 4.44 0.36
C GLY A 680 -22.67 3.30 1.34
N THR A 681 -23.60 2.41 0.99
CA THR A 681 -23.91 1.19 1.75
C THR A 681 -23.53 -0.02 0.92
N ARG A 682 -22.57 -0.80 1.40
CA ARG A 682 -22.12 -2.04 0.77
C ARG A 682 -23.08 -3.19 1.09
N LEU A 683 -23.49 -3.92 0.06
CA LEU A 683 -24.39 -5.06 0.11
C LEU A 683 -23.59 -6.37 0.22
N ALA A 684 -24.25 -7.46 0.62
CA ALA A 684 -23.59 -8.76 0.87
C ALA A 684 -22.78 -9.31 -0.31
N LYS A 685 -23.22 -9.07 -1.56
CA LYS A 685 -22.48 -9.49 -2.76
C LYS A 685 -21.44 -8.48 -3.24
N GLY A 686 -21.13 -7.48 -2.42
CA GLY A 686 -20.17 -6.41 -2.71
C GLY A 686 -20.72 -5.25 -3.55
N GLY A 687 -21.98 -5.31 -3.99
CA GLY A 687 -22.65 -4.18 -4.64
C GLY A 687 -22.79 -2.99 -3.70
N VAL A 688 -22.92 -1.78 -4.22
CA VAL A 688 -22.95 -0.56 -3.39
C VAL A 688 -24.10 0.34 -3.81
N LEU A 689 -24.87 0.79 -2.81
CA LEU A 689 -25.85 1.86 -2.95
C LEU A 689 -25.17 3.18 -2.57
N ALA A 690 -24.61 3.87 -3.55
CA ALA A 690 -23.89 5.12 -3.34
C ALA A 690 -24.80 6.35 -3.51
N GLN A 691 -24.46 7.43 -2.82
CA GLN A 691 -24.99 8.77 -2.98
C GLN A 691 -23.82 9.74 -3.14
N VAL A 692 -23.92 10.59 -4.17
CA VAL A 692 -22.91 11.59 -4.51
C VAL A 692 -23.54 12.96 -4.41
N SER A 693 -22.85 13.91 -3.77
CA SER A 693 -23.29 15.30 -3.68
C SER A 693 -22.13 16.25 -3.91
N PHE A 694 -22.39 17.38 -4.56
CA PHE A 694 -21.41 18.45 -4.77
C PHE A 694 -21.94 19.77 -4.22
N PHE A 695 -21.06 20.52 -3.57
CA PHE A 695 -21.38 21.81 -2.94
C PHE A 695 -20.12 22.68 -2.79
N GLY A 696 -20.32 23.99 -2.68
CA GLY A 696 -19.26 24.95 -2.40
C GLY A 696 -19.20 25.32 -0.91
N VAL A 697 -17.99 25.48 -0.39
CA VAL A 697 -17.72 26.14 0.90
C VAL A 697 -17.06 27.48 0.59
N GLU A 698 -17.71 28.56 0.99
CA GLU A 698 -17.21 29.92 0.80
C GLU A 698 -16.45 30.41 2.04
N GLN A 699 -15.46 31.28 1.82
CA GLN A 699 -14.68 31.88 2.90
C GLN A 699 -15.59 32.62 3.88
N ASP A 700 -15.33 32.46 5.19
CA ASP A 700 -16.03 33.12 6.29
C ASP A 700 -17.56 32.86 6.33
N LYS A 701 -18.04 31.81 5.64
CA LYS A 701 -19.45 31.40 5.63
C LYS A 701 -19.64 29.98 6.16
N GLU A 702 -20.76 29.77 6.83
CA GLU A 702 -21.25 28.44 7.21
C GLU A 702 -21.99 27.78 6.04
N THR A 703 -21.68 26.51 5.79
CA THR A 703 -22.27 25.67 4.76
C THR A 703 -22.89 24.44 5.42
N ASP A 704 -24.20 24.31 5.29
CA ASP A 704 -24.94 23.10 5.67
C ASP A 704 -25.13 22.21 4.44
N ALA A 705 -24.57 20.99 4.47
CA ALA A 705 -24.74 20.00 3.42
C ALA A 705 -25.32 18.70 3.98
N GLY A 706 -26.19 18.02 3.22
CA GLY A 706 -26.79 16.76 3.68
C GLY A 706 -25.87 15.55 3.49
N LEU A 707 -25.63 14.79 4.55
CA LEU A 707 -25.07 13.43 4.48
C LEU A 707 -26.23 12.45 4.34
N VAL A 708 -26.36 11.82 3.16
CA VAL A 708 -27.49 10.94 2.85
C VAL A 708 -27.00 9.50 2.67
N MET A 709 -27.29 8.65 3.66
CA MET A 709 -27.04 7.21 3.57
C MET A 709 -28.24 6.51 2.96
N ARG A 710 -28.01 5.66 1.95
CA ARG A 710 -29.05 4.83 1.33
C ARG A 710 -29.11 3.46 2.01
N GLU A 711 -30.29 2.85 2.07
CA GLU A 711 -30.46 1.48 2.56
C GLU A 711 -31.16 0.60 1.52
N SER A 712 -30.96 -0.71 1.63
CA SER A 712 -31.75 -1.68 0.89
C SER A 712 -32.90 -2.17 1.77
N GLU A 713 -34.13 -2.13 1.25
CA GLU A 713 -35.31 -2.72 1.91
C GLU A 713 -35.25 -4.26 1.95
N GLU A 714 -34.28 -4.90 1.28
CA GLU A 714 -33.99 -6.34 1.38
C GLU A 714 -33.27 -6.65 2.71
N ALA A 715 -33.90 -6.25 3.80
CA ALA A 715 -33.45 -6.42 5.16
C ALA A 715 -33.59 -7.89 5.58
N VAL A 716 -32.49 -8.64 5.42
CA VAL A 716 -32.34 -10.02 5.92
C VAL A 716 -33.28 -11.01 5.21
N SER A 717 -32.88 -11.47 4.03
CA SER A 717 -33.47 -12.68 3.46
C SER A 717 -32.90 -13.91 4.15
N VAL A 718 -33.72 -14.92 4.39
CA VAL A 718 -33.22 -16.24 4.80
C VAL A 718 -32.45 -16.81 3.61
N ILE A 719 -31.13 -16.84 3.71
CA ILE A 719 -30.22 -17.27 2.64
C ILE A 719 -29.97 -18.78 2.66
N GLY A 720 -30.33 -19.45 3.76
CA GLY A 720 -30.38 -20.91 3.85
C GLY A 720 -30.71 -21.39 5.26
N SER A 721 -30.35 -22.64 5.55
CA SER A 721 -30.69 -23.30 6.82
C SER A 721 -29.44 -23.84 7.52
N PHE A 722 -29.42 -23.82 8.86
CA PHE A 722 -28.36 -24.39 9.67
C PHE A 722 -28.93 -25.05 10.92
N ASN A 723 -28.64 -26.33 11.15
CA ASN A 723 -29.14 -27.04 12.32
C ASN A 723 -28.48 -26.51 13.60
N SER A 724 -29.20 -25.73 14.40
CA SER A 724 -28.70 -25.18 15.67
C SER A 724 -28.37 -26.27 16.71
N GLU A 725 -28.88 -27.49 16.57
CA GLU A 725 -28.53 -28.63 17.45
C GLU A 725 -27.28 -29.39 16.98
N SER A 726 -26.60 -28.92 15.93
CA SER A 726 -25.35 -29.53 15.50
C SER A 726 -24.32 -29.51 16.62
N LYS A 727 -23.63 -30.64 16.78
CA LYS A 727 -22.76 -30.92 17.92
C LYS A 727 -21.31 -30.64 17.59
N PHE A 728 -20.58 -30.16 18.59
CA PHE A 728 -19.13 -29.97 18.51
C PHE A 728 -18.48 -30.35 19.84
N GLN A 729 -17.17 -30.57 19.82
CA GLN A 729 -16.39 -30.86 21.03
C GLN A 729 -15.84 -29.57 21.63
N THR A 730 -16.01 -29.41 22.93
CA THR A 730 -15.37 -28.33 23.71
C THR A 730 -13.85 -28.56 23.79
N PRO A 731 -13.06 -27.50 24.04
CA PRO A 731 -11.62 -27.60 24.33
C PRO A 731 -11.27 -28.64 25.39
N GLU A 732 -12.12 -28.79 26.41
CA GLU A 732 -11.98 -29.73 27.53
C GLU A 732 -12.35 -31.17 27.17
N GLY A 733 -12.86 -31.42 25.95
CA GLY A 733 -13.18 -32.76 25.44
C GLY A 733 -14.61 -33.22 25.69
N GLY A 734 -15.48 -32.37 26.28
CA GLY A 734 -16.92 -32.63 26.39
C GLY A 734 -17.66 -32.33 25.10
N GLU A 735 -18.75 -33.05 24.82
CA GLU A 735 -19.64 -32.78 23.68
C GLU A 735 -20.73 -31.77 24.05
N THR A 736 -20.98 -30.79 23.19
CA THR A 736 -22.08 -29.82 23.32
C THR A 736 -22.72 -29.57 21.95
N SER A 737 -23.78 -28.76 21.88
CA SER A 737 -24.35 -28.26 20.62
C SER A 737 -24.22 -26.74 20.50
N VAL A 738 -24.35 -26.23 19.27
CA VAL A 738 -24.42 -24.78 19.04
C VAL A 738 -25.52 -24.16 19.89
N LEU A 739 -26.73 -24.73 19.89
CA LEU A 739 -27.88 -24.24 20.66
C LEU A 739 -27.66 -24.25 22.17
N LEU A 740 -27.08 -25.33 22.72
CA LEU A 740 -26.79 -25.42 24.15
C LEU A 740 -25.75 -24.37 24.59
N THR A 741 -24.85 -24.01 23.68
CA THR A 741 -23.78 -23.04 23.92
C THR A 741 -24.28 -21.60 23.78
N THR A 742 -25.10 -21.32 22.77
CA THR A 742 -25.53 -19.96 22.41
C THR A 742 -26.85 -19.53 23.02
N GLY A 743 -27.70 -20.49 23.40
CA GLY A 743 -29.05 -20.25 23.90
C GLY A 743 -30.04 -19.85 22.81
N ARG A 744 -31.25 -19.42 23.21
CA ARG A 744 -32.33 -19.04 22.28
C ARG A 744 -32.13 -17.67 21.65
N GLY A 745 -32.34 -17.53 20.34
CA GLY A 745 -32.17 -16.30 19.57
C GLY A 745 -31.18 -16.46 18.40
N TYR A 746 -30.63 -15.35 17.95
CA TYR A 746 -29.56 -15.34 16.95
C TYR A 746 -28.20 -15.64 17.59
N PHE A 747 -27.33 -16.28 16.81
CA PHE A 747 -25.98 -16.65 17.17
C PHE A 747 -25.06 -16.61 15.94
N ILE A 748 -23.76 -16.60 16.19
CA ILE A 748 -22.72 -16.64 15.16
C ILE A 748 -21.99 -17.96 15.27
N VAL A 749 -21.78 -18.64 14.14
CA VAL A 749 -20.89 -19.80 14.03
C VAL A 749 -19.81 -19.48 13.00
N GLY A 750 -18.55 -19.63 13.39
CA GLY A 750 -17.40 -19.56 12.49
C GLY A 750 -16.66 -20.89 12.45
N ILE A 751 -16.41 -21.45 11.27
CA ILE A 751 -15.42 -22.52 11.06
C ILE A 751 -14.10 -21.84 10.68
N LEU A 752 -13.03 -22.10 11.44
CA LEU A 752 -11.77 -21.39 11.33
C LEU A 752 -10.69 -22.20 10.62
N GLY A 753 -9.90 -21.56 9.77
CA GLY A 753 -8.59 -22.09 9.37
C GLY A 753 -7.58 -21.90 10.50
N VAL A 754 -6.35 -22.40 10.34
CA VAL A 754 -5.31 -22.23 11.38
C VAL A 754 -3.98 -21.83 10.78
N GLY A 755 -3.51 -20.65 11.20
CA GLY A 755 -2.28 -20.07 10.69
C GLY A 755 -2.39 -19.60 9.25
N ASP A 756 -3.61 -19.50 8.70
CA ASP A 756 -3.86 -18.86 7.41
C ASP A 756 -4.25 -17.39 7.60
N GLU A 757 -3.90 -16.59 6.60
CA GLU A 757 -4.14 -15.15 6.59
C GLU A 757 -5.64 -14.80 6.69
N PRO A 758 -6.56 -15.46 5.95
CA PRO A 758 -7.99 -15.16 6.02
C PRO A 758 -8.59 -15.29 7.41
N THR A 759 -8.20 -16.33 8.16
CA THR A 759 -8.69 -16.52 9.53
C THR A 759 -8.10 -15.48 10.46
N ASN A 760 -6.80 -15.24 10.37
CA ASN A 760 -6.13 -14.24 11.20
C ASN A 760 -6.73 -12.86 10.98
N HIS A 761 -7.04 -12.48 9.74
CA HIS A 761 -7.69 -11.21 9.42
C HIS A 761 -9.09 -11.13 10.03
N ALA A 762 -9.94 -12.14 9.80
CA ALA A 762 -11.30 -12.17 10.32
C ALA A 762 -11.36 -12.11 11.85
N LEU A 763 -10.47 -12.82 12.55
CA LEU A 763 -10.38 -12.79 14.00
C LEU A 763 -9.89 -11.44 14.54
N LYS A 764 -8.90 -10.80 13.88
CA LYS A 764 -8.44 -9.46 14.24
C LYS A 764 -9.54 -8.41 14.06
N ASP A 765 -10.34 -8.51 13.00
CA ASP A 765 -11.50 -7.65 12.78
C ASP A 765 -12.58 -7.83 13.85
N ILE A 766 -12.83 -9.08 14.28
CA ILE A 766 -13.75 -9.38 15.38
C ILE A 766 -13.22 -8.82 16.70
N ALA A 767 -11.92 -8.96 16.97
CA ALA A 767 -11.27 -8.41 18.16
C ALA A 767 -11.35 -6.87 18.21
N ALA A 768 -11.16 -6.20 17.08
CA ALA A 768 -11.31 -4.74 16.96
C ALA A 768 -12.73 -4.24 17.30
N LYS A 769 -13.73 -5.14 17.31
CA LYS A 769 -15.15 -4.87 17.59
C LYS A 769 -15.66 -5.58 18.84
N ALA A 770 -14.74 -6.03 19.70
CA ALA A 770 -15.08 -6.79 20.90
C ALA A 770 -16.11 -6.07 21.78
N SER A 771 -15.92 -4.77 22.01
CA SER A 771 -16.78 -4.00 22.92
C SER A 771 -18.24 -3.94 22.46
N GLU A 772 -18.48 -3.81 21.15
CA GLU A 772 -19.81 -3.74 20.56
C GLU A 772 -20.45 -5.13 20.48
N LEU A 773 -19.68 -6.16 20.11
CA LEU A 773 -20.15 -7.55 20.08
C LEU A 773 -20.49 -8.08 21.48
N GLU A 774 -19.77 -7.64 22.51
CA GLU A 774 -20.10 -7.93 23.91
C GLU A 774 -21.40 -7.25 24.35
N LYS A 775 -21.66 -6.02 23.89
CA LYS A 775 -22.93 -5.32 24.17
C LYS A 775 -24.14 -6.02 23.53
N TRP A 776 -23.97 -6.68 22.39
CA TRP A 776 -25.02 -7.54 21.82
C TRP A 776 -25.40 -8.70 22.75
N GLY A 777 -24.45 -9.17 23.57
CA GLY A 777 -24.70 -10.11 24.66
C GLY A 777 -24.98 -11.55 24.23
N ARG A 778 -24.71 -11.92 22.97
CA ARG A 778 -24.83 -13.30 22.46
C ARG A 778 -23.46 -13.93 22.26
N LYS A 779 -23.43 -15.27 22.29
CA LYS A 779 -22.20 -16.05 22.11
C LYS A 779 -21.83 -16.18 20.64
N ILE A 780 -20.52 -16.17 20.39
CA ILE A 780 -19.91 -16.42 19.09
C ILE A 780 -19.19 -17.76 19.19
N VAL A 781 -19.65 -18.76 18.43
CA VAL A 781 -19.05 -20.11 18.46
C VAL A 781 -18.01 -20.20 17.35
N LEU A 782 -16.75 -20.36 17.72
CA LEU A 782 -15.64 -20.47 16.79
C LEU A 782 -15.07 -21.89 16.84
N LEU A 783 -15.25 -22.63 15.75
CA LEU A 783 -14.94 -24.04 15.65
C LEU A 783 -13.68 -24.26 14.80
N PHE A 784 -12.78 -25.10 15.33
CA PHE A 784 -11.62 -25.58 14.60
C PHE A 784 -11.93 -26.93 13.94
N PRO A 785 -11.41 -27.21 12.73
CA PRO A 785 -11.63 -28.48 12.03
C PRO A 785 -11.09 -29.69 12.78
N SER A 786 -10.16 -29.50 13.71
CA SER A 786 -9.59 -30.59 14.51
C SER A 786 -9.02 -30.08 15.85
N ARG A 787 -8.75 -31.01 16.76
CA ARG A 787 -8.06 -30.71 18.02
C ARG A 787 -6.64 -30.17 17.77
N ALA A 788 -5.92 -30.74 16.80
CA ALA A 788 -4.59 -30.26 16.43
C ALA A 788 -4.62 -28.82 15.90
N ALA A 789 -5.63 -28.47 15.11
CA ALA A 789 -5.88 -27.11 14.66
C ALA A 789 -6.09 -26.15 15.85
N TYR A 790 -6.94 -26.52 16.81
CA TYR A 790 -7.15 -25.73 18.02
C TYR A 790 -5.87 -25.55 18.86
N GLU A 791 -5.11 -26.62 19.08
CA GLU A 791 -3.85 -26.58 19.82
C GLU A 791 -2.80 -25.71 19.11
N LYS A 792 -2.74 -25.74 17.77
CA LYS A 792 -1.89 -24.83 16.98
C LYS A 792 -2.30 -23.38 17.16
N TYR A 793 -3.59 -23.05 17.11
CA TYR A 793 -4.07 -21.68 17.38
C TYR A 793 -3.67 -21.18 18.78
N GLN A 794 -3.73 -22.04 19.81
CA GLN A 794 -3.33 -21.67 21.17
C GLN A 794 -1.85 -21.32 21.33
N SER A 795 -0.98 -21.69 20.38
CA SER A 795 0.43 -21.30 20.44
C SER A 795 0.65 -19.81 20.16
N ALA A 796 -0.27 -19.17 19.42
CA ALA A 796 -0.23 -17.75 19.08
C ALA A 796 -1.67 -17.21 18.92
N PRO A 797 -2.46 -17.13 20.00
CA PRO A 797 -3.87 -16.74 19.90
C PRO A 797 -4.01 -15.25 19.56
N ILE A 798 -5.06 -14.92 18.81
CA ILE A 798 -5.44 -13.52 18.58
C ILE A 798 -5.92 -12.91 19.90
N GLU A 799 -5.21 -11.89 20.36
CA GLU A 799 -5.57 -11.14 21.55
C GLU A 799 -6.78 -10.22 21.31
N GLY A 800 -7.51 -9.88 22.38
CA GLY A 800 -8.59 -8.90 22.33
C GLY A 800 -9.92 -9.40 21.73
N LEU A 801 -10.08 -10.70 21.50
CA LEU A 801 -11.37 -11.26 21.09
C LEU A 801 -12.47 -11.01 22.16
N PRO A 802 -13.74 -10.82 21.74
CA PRO A 802 -14.84 -10.62 22.68
C PRO A 802 -14.96 -11.77 23.68
N SER A 803 -15.22 -11.45 24.95
CA SER A 803 -15.42 -12.44 26.03
C SER A 803 -16.64 -13.35 25.82
N THR A 804 -17.49 -13.03 24.84
CA THR A 804 -18.61 -13.86 24.39
C THR A 804 -18.20 -14.97 23.41
N VAL A 805 -16.95 -15.00 22.95
CA VAL A 805 -16.42 -16.08 22.11
C VAL A 805 -16.35 -17.39 22.90
N VAL A 806 -16.78 -18.47 22.26
CA VAL A 806 -16.63 -19.85 22.75
C VAL A 806 -15.94 -20.66 21.66
N PHE A 807 -14.79 -21.23 22.01
CA PHE A 807 -14.07 -22.11 21.10
C PHE A 807 -14.62 -23.54 21.14
N GLY A 808 -14.49 -24.24 20.03
CA GLY A 808 -14.85 -25.65 19.91
C GLY A 808 -14.14 -26.33 18.76
N ILE A 809 -14.41 -27.62 18.58
CA ILE A 809 -13.79 -28.49 17.58
C ILE A 809 -14.90 -29.23 16.83
N ASP A 810 -14.99 -29.04 15.52
CA ASP A 810 -15.85 -29.79 14.61
C ASP A 810 -15.16 -31.11 14.21
N ALA A 811 -15.03 -32.03 15.18
CA ALA A 811 -14.12 -33.17 15.09
C ALA A 811 -14.44 -34.17 13.95
N ASP A 812 -15.68 -34.21 13.49
CA ASP A 812 -16.12 -35.07 12.37
C ASP A 812 -16.40 -34.26 11.08
N GLY A 813 -16.16 -32.94 11.09
CA GLY A 813 -16.40 -32.04 9.97
C GLY A 813 -17.88 -31.89 9.58
N SER A 814 -18.81 -32.36 10.42
CA SER A 814 -20.23 -32.38 10.07
C SER A 814 -20.85 -30.99 10.04
N ILE A 815 -20.39 -30.07 10.89
CA ILE A 815 -20.87 -28.69 10.91
C ILE A 815 -20.39 -27.96 9.66
N GLU A 816 -19.10 -28.06 9.33
CA GLU A 816 -18.52 -27.45 8.13
C GLU A 816 -19.21 -27.98 6.86
N ALA A 817 -19.37 -29.31 6.75
CA ALA A 817 -20.03 -29.94 5.61
C ALA A 817 -21.48 -29.46 5.44
N ALA A 818 -22.22 -29.34 6.55
CA ALA A 818 -23.59 -28.85 6.54
C ALA A 818 -23.68 -27.38 6.08
N ILE A 819 -22.80 -26.51 6.58
CA ILE A 819 -22.75 -25.10 6.16
C ILE A 819 -22.45 -25.01 4.66
N ARG A 820 -21.43 -25.72 4.18
CA ARG A 820 -21.05 -25.72 2.76
C ARG A 820 -22.20 -26.16 1.86
N GLN A 821 -22.88 -27.24 2.23
CA GLN A 821 -24.01 -27.77 1.47
C GLN A 821 -25.19 -26.79 1.42
N GLU A 822 -25.62 -26.29 2.57
CA GLU A 822 -26.81 -25.44 2.67
C GLU A 822 -26.60 -24.06 2.06
N MET A 823 -25.39 -23.52 2.17
CA MET A 823 -25.01 -22.23 1.56
C MET A 823 -24.60 -22.37 0.08
N LYS A 824 -24.55 -23.61 -0.44
CA LYS A 824 -24.14 -23.94 -1.83
C LYS A 824 -22.74 -23.40 -2.16
N LEU A 825 -21.82 -23.52 -1.22
CA LEU A 825 -20.42 -23.12 -1.40
C LEU A 825 -19.77 -24.02 -2.44
N GLN A 826 -18.89 -23.43 -3.27
CA GLN A 826 -18.18 -24.19 -4.30
C GLN A 826 -17.22 -25.21 -3.66
N ALA A 827 -16.94 -26.30 -4.39
CA ALA A 827 -15.93 -27.26 -3.96
C ALA A 827 -14.56 -26.55 -3.87
N GLY A 828 -13.90 -26.62 -2.72
CA GLY A 828 -12.63 -25.93 -2.48
C GLY A 828 -12.72 -24.53 -1.88
N THR A 829 -13.92 -24.03 -1.53
CA THR A 829 -14.06 -22.77 -0.77
C THR A 829 -13.20 -22.80 0.49
N ARG A 830 -12.32 -21.81 0.67
CA ARG A 830 -11.38 -21.75 1.80
C ARG A 830 -12.08 -21.32 3.09
N LEU A 831 -11.49 -21.70 4.22
CA LEU A 831 -11.81 -21.17 5.54
C LEU A 831 -11.24 -19.74 5.69
N PRO A 832 -11.73 -18.93 6.65
CA PRO A 832 -12.83 -19.23 7.56
C PRO A 832 -14.20 -19.16 6.88
N VAL A 833 -15.23 -19.76 7.48
CA VAL A 833 -16.63 -19.63 7.06
C VAL A 833 -17.46 -19.18 8.26
N PHE A 834 -18.08 -18.02 8.16
CA PHE A 834 -18.95 -17.44 9.18
C PHE A 834 -20.40 -17.43 8.72
N ILE A 835 -21.30 -17.78 9.63
CA ILE A 835 -22.73 -17.60 9.46
C ILE A 835 -23.33 -16.88 10.66
N VAL A 836 -24.38 -16.09 10.42
CA VAL A 836 -25.30 -15.66 11.48
C VAL A 836 -26.60 -16.44 11.27
N ALA A 837 -27.02 -17.15 12.30
CA ALA A 837 -28.20 -18.01 12.25
C ALA A 837 -29.04 -17.88 13.53
N ASP A 838 -30.24 -18.44 13.53
CA ASP A 838 -31.11 -18.48 14.71
C ASP A 838 -31.51 -19.89 15.14
N THR A 839 -32.20 -19.97 16.27
CA THR A 839 -32.72 -21.22 16.82
C THR A 839 -33.87 -21.86 16.05
N PHE A 840 -34.36 -21.19 15.00
CA PHE A 840 -35.29 -21.76 14.04
C PHE A 840 -34.55 -22.29 12.80
N ASN A 841 -33.24 -22.42 12.90
CA ASN A 841 -32.34 -22.91 11.87
C ASN A 841 -32.28 -22.03 10.63
N ARG A 842 -32.61 -20.74 10.73
CA ARG A 842 -32.54 -19.81 9.59
C ARG A 842 -31.19 -19.14 9.55
N VAL A 843 -30.53 -19.16 8.40
CA VAL A 843 -29.29 -18.41 8.14
C VAL A 843 -29.62 -17.10 7.45
N VAL A 844 -29.03 -16.02 7.95
CA VAL A 844 -29.32 -14.63 7.53
C VAL A 844 -28.09 -13.87 7.06
N PHE A 845 -26.92 -14.44 7.28
CA PHE A 845 -25.63 -13.94 6.82
C PHE A 845 -24.70 -15.12 6.65
N GLU A 846 -23.86 -15.04 5.62
CA GLU A 846 -22.84 -16.02 5.27
C GLU A 846 -21.66 -15.24 4.69
N SER A 847 -20.46 -15.63 5.10
CA SER A 847 -19.20 -15.06 4.63
C SER A 847 -18.14 -16.14 4.69
N HIS A 848 -17.28 -16.24 3.68
CA HIS A 848 -16.24 -17.26 3.63
C HIS A 848 -14.95 -16.76 2.99
N GLY A 849 -13.83 -17.42 3.30
CA GLY A 849 -12.51 -17.04 2.82
C GLY A 849 -12.06 -15.69 3.38
N TYR A 850 -11.26 -14.96 2.59
CA TYR A 850 -10.77 -13.66 2.99
C TYR A 850 -11.88 -12.62 2.95
N THR A 851 -12.17 -12.05 4.13
CA THR A 851 -13.17 -11.01 4.29
C THR A 851 -12.72 -10.01 5.32
N ILE A 852 -12.84 -8.74 4.96
CA ILE A 852 -12.38 -7.61 5.78
C ILE A 852 -13.55 -6.98 6.49
N GLY A 853 -13.28 -6.47 7.68
CA GLY A 853 -14.27 -5.90 8.55
C GLY A 853 -15.26 -6.96 9.00
N MET A 854 -14.83 -8.22 9.18
CA MET A 854 -15.72 -9.30 9.64
C MET A 854 -16.49 -8.89 10.89
N GLY A 855 -15.82 -8.26 11.87
CA GLY A 855 -16.49 -7.70 13.05
C GLY A 855 -17.61 -6.72 12.72
N ASP A 856 -17.40 -5.81 11.76
CA ASP A 856 -18.40 -4.85 11.33
C ASP A 856 -19.53 -5.49 10.50
N GLN A 857 -19.23 -6.46 9.64
CA GLN A 857 -20.25 -7.20 8.88
C GLN A 857 -21.17 -7.99 9.81
N LEU A 858 -20.60 -8.63 10.83
CA LEU A 858 -21.35 -9.30 11.89
C LEU A 858 -22.20 -8.29 12.66
N LEU A 859 -21.65 -7.15 13.07
CA LEU A 859 -22.41 -6.09 13.76
C LEU A 859 -23.51 -5.50 12.89
N HIS A 860 -23.27 -5.24 11.61
CA HIS A 860 -24.27 -4.73 10.68
C HIS A 860 -25.45 -5.70 10.55
N THR A 861 -25.14 -6.99 10.41
CA THR A 861 -26.16 -8.05 10.41
C THR A 861 -26.90 -8.06 11.72
N VAL A 862 -26.18 -8.11 12.85
CA VAL A 862 -26.72 -8.17 14.21
C VAL A 862 -27.62 -6.98 14.56
N HIS A 863 -27.24 -5.74 14.22
CA HIS A 863 -28.07 -4.55 14.40
C HIS A 863 -29.30 -4.56 13.50
N GLY A 864 -29.26 -5.36 12.42
CA GLY A 864 -30.39 -5.55 11.53
C GLY A 864 -31.41 -6.61 11.99
N LEU A 865 -31.11 -7.35 13.06
CA LEU A 865 -31.94 -8.43 13.64
C LEU A 865 -32.64 -7.95 14.92
#